data_AF-A0A8T2U518-F1
#
_entry.id   AF-A0A8T2U518-F1
#
_cell.length_a   1.000
_cell.length_b   1.000
_cell.length_c   1.000
_cell.angle_alpha   90.00
_cell.angle_beta   90.00
_cell.angle_gamma   90.00
#
_symmetry.space_group_name_H-M   'P 1'
#
loop_
_entity.id
_entity.type
_entity.pdbx_description
1 polymer ?
#
loop_
_entity_poly.entity_id
_entity_poly.type
_entity_poly.pdbx_seq_one_letter_code
_entity_poly.pdbx_strand_id
1 'polypeptide(L)'
;MADGFVGEDELQEEPEFGEIMEADGSPSGTDSESDLEFSETESEKSESMQDLKWSEGDCIHLESIKDAFDALLGTKKRVDSENPTAVKQDSKNEIGPVYVLPLYALLPAASQLKVFGAVPEGSRLVVVATNVAETSITIPGIRYVVDCGRAKEKVFECSSGITRYEINWISKASASQRAGRAGRTGPGHCYRLYSSAIFNDNFPDFPRPEIYRAPIEGTILLLKSMNIVKVTRFPFISEPAKSDLIEAENCLHALSALDSNTGCLTPLGHAIALYPISPRHSRMLLTAMQIGHHYNVKDNPRLLAYAAATVAALSLDNPFMIDIASEQDQDSKCEGGASQNMHSTGTDVEPVQGKADLEFSGGKVNASLGIKSMTERKELTQAKKTHNQSYRHPLSDALSIVKALRAYELSDDPEELCSNKKMHSRILYEMSKLRKQLIQVYLVYSNEKETSGVSFCQGFTVADVEVAWKKDGVHCDLCIKHETVLRQAICAGWADRIARKVNMIEMAKDSSAGKHKGRPYHICATDEKVYIHPSSSLRKHAPEYVVFNELVRTSRPYMKLLTSIDVNWLVTHASPLCTFSKPLSDPPPWYDSIADDIYCWVSPTFGPHLWQLPLHQCPLKSKKHRVAVFACAFLQGKVLPSMKMLNQYLAADPSTLVVSSGSVQKRVIQLLHALETMSIDSRSKLRSIWEVQTDYLFQEIVAWFQKSYRLHLESIWAVLKQEAQLDGKTLFAKEKRKKRK
;
A
#
# COMPACT_ATOMS: atom_id res chain seq x y z
N MET A 1 -23.32 36.29 -43.34
CA MET A 1 -22.44 36.96 -44.31
C MET A 1 -21.12 36.20 -44.29
N ALA A 2 -20.72 35.37 -45.24
CA ALA A 2 -21.26 34.92 -46.52
C ALA A 2 -20.93 33.41 -46.61
N ASP A 3 -21.90 32.58 -47.00
CA ASP A 3 -21.94 31.83 -48.29
C ASP A 3 -20.66 31.03 -48.56
N GLY A 4 -20.65 29.71 -48.78
CA GLY A 4 -21.68 28.73 -49.11
C GLY A 4 -21.03 27.69 -50.03
N PHE A 5 -21.33 26.39 -49.87
CA PHE A 5 -21.67 25.45 -50.96
C PHE A 5 -21.81 24.01 -50.43
N VAL A 6 -22.82 23.35 -50.98
CA VAL A 6 -23.32 22.00 -50.72
C VAL A 6 -22.66 20.99 -51.68
N GLY A 7 -22.57 19.73 -51.28
CA GLY A 7 -22.34 18.60 -52.18
C GLY A 7 -22.16 17.27 -51.46
N GLU A 8 -23.27 16.54 -51.27
CA GLU A 8 -23.28 15.09 -51.08
C GLU A 8 -22.90 14.39 -52.40
N ASP A 9 -22.23 13.24 -52.34
CA ASP A 9 -22.64 12.04 -53.11
C ASP A 9 -21.82 10.77 -52.75
N GLU A 10 -22.45 9.66 -53.08
CA GLU A 10 -22.31 8.26 -52.65
C GLU A 10 -21.10 7.45 -53.18
N LEU A 11 -20.78 6.39 -52.41
CA LEU A 11 -20.43 5.00 -52.78
C LEU A 11 -19.59 4.72 -54.04
N GLN A 12 -18.49 3.97 -53.87
CA GLN A 12 -18.19 2.80 -54.72
C GLN A 12 -17.11 1.86 -54.12
N GLU A 13 -17.25 0.59 -54.51
CA GLU A 13 -16.65 -0.65 -54.04
C GLU A 13 -15.17 -0.87 -54.45
N GLU A 14 -14.45 -1.68 -53.65
CA GLU A 14 -13.47 -2.77 -53.96
C GLU A 14 -12.78 -2.83 -55.34
N PRO A 15 -11.48 -3.25 -55.46
CA PRO A 15 -11.12 -4.64 -55.15
C PRO A 15 -9.69 -4.97 -54.66
N GLU A 16 -9.58 -6.19 -54.13
CA GLU A 16 -8.40 -7.05 -54.01
C GLU A 16 -7.54 -7.17 -55.28
N PHE A 17 -6.21 -7.24 -55.11
CA PHE A 17 -5.19 -7.99 -55.88
C PHE A 17 -3.89 -7.86 -55.05
N GLY A 18 -3.00 -8.82 -54.85
CA GLY A 18 -2.74 -10.15 -55.42
C GLY A 18 -1.27 -10.46 -55.10
N GLU A 19 -0.99 -11.72 -54.78
CA GLU A 19 0.35 -12.28 -54.51
C GLU A 19 1.35 -12.01 -55.65
N ILE A 20 2.63 -11.76 -55.32
CA ILE A 20 3.78 -12.11 -56.20
C ILE A 20 4.94 -12.65 -55.35
N MET A 21 5.46 -13.77 -55.82
CA MET A 21 6.57 -14.60 -55.34
C MET A 21 7.97 -13.99 -55.53
N GLU A 22 8.88 -14.49 -54.68
CA GLU A 22 10.33 -14.77 -54.84
C GLU A 22 11.12 -14.22 -56.04
N ALA A 23 12.29 -13.61 -55.75
CA ALA A 23 13.59 -14.03 -56.30
C ALA A 23 14.78 -13.32 -55.60
N ASP A 24 15.74 -14.16 -55.19
CA ASP A 24 17.19 -14.03 -54.95
C ASP A 24 17.91 -12.68 -55.08
N GLY A 25 18.83 -12.45 -54.12
CA GLY A 25 19.93 -11.50 -54.27
C GLY A 25 20.75 -11.31 -52.99
N SER A 26 21.74 -12.17 -52.76
CA SER A 26 22.83 -11.96 -51.79
C SER A 26 23.57 -10.63 -52.06
N PRO A 27 24.16 -10.01 -51.01
CA PRO A 27 25.62 -9.97 -51.02
C PRO A 27 26.26 -10.21 -49.64
N SER A 28 27.41 -10.87 -49.73
CA SER A 28 28.43 -11.10 -48.72
C SER A 28 28.99 -9.81 -48.11
N GLY A 29 29.14 -9.81 -46.78
CA GLY A 29 29.94 -8.85 -46.02
C GLY A 29 30.41 -9.50 -44.72
N THR A 30 31.64 -9.98 -44.75
CA THR A 30 32.40 -10.58 -43.65
C THR A 30 32.78 -9.54 -42.61
N ASP A 31 32.54 -9.81 -41.32
CA ASP A 31 33.39 -9.32 -40.24
C ASP A 31 33.47 -10.38 -39.14
N SER A 32 34.71 -10.64 -38.76
CA SER A 32 35.22 -11.76 -37.99
C SER A 32 34.95 -11.64 -36.48
N GLU A 33 34.20 -12.57 -35.91
CA GLU A 33 34.26 -12.89 -34.48
C GLU A 33 35.47 -13.79 -34.23
N SER A 34 36.28 -13.42 -33.23
CA SER A 34 37.46 -14.16 -32.81
C SER A 34 37.06 -15.14 -31.72
N ASP A 35 37.11 -16.43 -32.05
CA ASP A 35 36.94 -17.53 -31.13
C ASP A 35 38.02 -17.49 -30.04
N LEU A 36 37.58 -17.39 -28.78
CA LEU A 36 38.43 -17.58 -27.61
C LEU A 36 38.45 -19.08 -27.27
N GLU A 37 39.56 -19.74 -27.60
CA GLU A 37 39.84 -21.13 -27.23
C GLU A 37 39.79 -21.33 -25.70
N PHE A 38 38.92 -22.24 -25.27
CA PHE A 38 38.80 -22.71 -23.89
C PHE A 38 39.68 -23.96 -23.73
N SER A 39 40.66 -23.94 -22.84
CA SER A 39 41.44 -25.15 -22.51
C SER A 39 40.80 -25.88 -21.34
N GLU A 40 40.06 -26.95 -21.65
CA GLU A 40 39.61 -27.93 -20.67
C GLU A 40 40.74 -28.92 -20.38
N THR A 41 41.06 -29.11 -19.10
CA THR A 41 41.91 -30.22 -18.65
C THR A 41 41.03 -31.18 -17.88
N GLU A 42 40.50 -32.17 -18.58
CA GLU A 42 39.83 -33.32 -17.97
C GLU A 42 40.88 -34.27 -17.37
N SER A 43 40.67 -34.65 -16.11
CA SER A 43 41.35 -35.80 -15.53
C SER A 43 40.29 -36.82 -15.13
N GLU A 44 40.17 -37.87 -15.94
CA GLU A 44 39.32 -39.02 -15.67
C GLU A 44 39.86 -39.82 -14.49
N LYS A 45 39.08 -39.90 -13.41
CA LYS A 45 39.07 -41.07 -12.52
C LYS A 45 37.64 -41.35 -12.09
N SER A 46 37.07 -42.40 -12.68
CA SER A 46 35.79 -42.99 -12.28
C SER A 46 35.98 -43.81 -11.00
N GLU A 47 35.35 -43.38 -9.91
CA GLU A 47 34.98 -44.27 -8.81
C GLU A 47 33.45 -44.22 -8.67
N SER A 48 32.83 -45.40 -8.74
CA SER A 48 31.39 -45.60 -8.59
C SER A 48 30.96 -45.27 -7.17
N MET A 49 30.13 -44.23 -6.99
CA MET A 49 29.56 -43.88 -5.69
C MET A 49 28.07 -44.23 -5.67
N GLN A 50 27.71 -45.10 -4.72
CA GLN A 50 26.35 -45.59 -4.48
C GLN A 50 25.41 -44.45 -4.05
N ASP A 51 24.14 -44.55 -4.47
CA ASP A 51 23.05 -43.62 -4.20
C ASP A 51 22.90 -43.27 -2.71
N LEU A 52 23.29 -42.05 -2.33
CA LEU A 52 22.86 -41.42 -1.08
C LEU A 52 21.64 -40.53 -1.36
N LYS A 53 20.46 -40.97 -0.92
CA LYS A 53 19.26 -40.12 -0.82
C LYS A 53 19.47 -39.08 0.28
N TRP A 54 19.43 -37.81 -0.08
CA TRP A 54 19.36 -36.69 0.88
C TRP A 54 17.89 -36.34 1.14
N SER A 55 17.46 -36.36 2.40
CA SER A 55 16.18 -35.80 2.82
C SER A 55 16.30 -34.28 2.99
N GLU A 56 15.32 -33.53 2.49
CA GLU A 56 15.19 -32.09 2.71
C GLU A 56 15.07 -31.79 4.21
N GLY A 57 16.10 -31.17 4.81
CA GLY A 57 16.05 -30.73 6.20
C GLY A 57 17.39 -30.43 6.89
N ASP A 58 18.53 -30.90 6.38
CA ASP A 58 19.79 -30.77 7.14
C ASP A 58 20.47 -29.41 6.92
N CYS A 59 20.34 -28.54 7.92
CA CYS A 59 21.18 -27.36 8.09
C CYS A 59 22.62 -27.80 8.41
N ILE A 60 23.56 -27.51 7.51
CA ILE A 60 24.99 -27.76 7.74
C ILE A 60 25.44 -26.95 8.97
N HIS A 61 25.79 -27.64 10.05
CA HIS A 61 26.24 -27.04 11.30
C HIS A 61 27.55 -26.28 11.10
N LEU A 62 27.64 -25.03 11.56
CA LEU A 62 28.81 -24.16 11.40
C LEU A 62 30.11 -24.79 11.99
N GLU A 63 29.96 -25.62 13.02
CA GLU A 63 31.04 -26.42 13.62
C GLU A 63 31.64 -27.42 12.63
N SER A 64 30.82 -28.07 11.80
CA SER A 64 31.29 -29.05 10.81
C SER A 64 32.16 -28.43 9.71
N ILE A 65 31.92 -27.17 9.37
CA ILE A 65 32.74 -26.42 8.40
C ILE A 65 34.07 -26.03 9.05
N LYS A 66 34.05 -25.67 10.33
CA LYS A 66 35.25 -25.34 11.11
C LYS A 66 36.13 -26.57 11.30
N ASP A 67 35.53 -27.72 11.61
CA ASP A 67 36.23 -29.00 11.75
C ASP A 67 36.85 -29.46 10.42
N ALA A 68 36.14 -29.27 9.30
CA ALA A 68 36.67 -29.55 7.97
C ALA A 68 37.84 -28.62 7.59
N PHE A 69 37.78 -27.35 8.00
CA PHE A 69 38.84 -26.38 7.78
C PHE A 69 40.08 -26.65 8.65
N ASP A 70 39.88 -27.02 9.92
CA ASP A 70 40.95 -27.40 10.84
C ASP A 70 41.60 -28.73 10.43
N ALA A 71 40.84 -29.68 9.88
CA ALA A 71 41.37 -30.92 9.29
C ALA A 71 42.27 -30.65 8.07
N LEU A 72 41.98 -29.61 7.29
CA LEU A 72 42.80 -29.17 6.15
C LEU A 72 44.10 -28.47 6.59
N LEU A 73 44.11 -27.84 7.76
CA LEU A 73 45.26 -27.15 8.36
C LEU A 73 46.15 -28.08 9.20
N GLY A 74 45.70 -29.31 9.48
CA GLY A 74 46.42 -30.34 10.24
C GLY A 74 47.63 -30.90 9.50
N THR A 75 48.82 -30.42 9.87
CA THR A 75 50.13 -30.88 9.40
C THR A 75 50.33 -32.41 9.54
N LYS A 76 50.41 -33.13 8.41
CA LYS A 76 50.98 -34.48 8.38
C LYS A 76 52.48 -34.39 8.70
N LYS A 77 52.87 -34.76 9.93
CA LYS A 77 54.24 -35.17 10.26
C LYS A 77 54.63 -36.34 9.34
N ARG A 78 55.56 -36.10 8.41
CA ARG A 78 56.33 -37.15 7.74
C ARG A 78 57.56 -37.45 8.57
N VAL A 79 57.76 -38.74 8.84
CA VAL A 79 58.93 -39.34 9.47
C VAL A 79 60.11 -39.29 8.51
N ASP A 80 61.30 -39.08 9.08
CA ASP A 80 62.60 -38.89 8.41
C ASP A 80 63.04 -40.09 7.56
N SER A 81 63.66 -39.80 6.41
CA SER A 81 64.71 -40.63 5.80
C SER A 81 65.60 -39.78 4.88
N GLU A 82 66.90 -40.00 5.00
CA GLU A 82 68.06 -39.22 4.54
C GLU A 82 68.19 -39.04 3.01
N ASN A 83 68.49 -37.82 2.54
CA ASN A 83 69.69 -37.44 1.76
C ASN A 83 69.60 -35.99 1.21
N PRO A 84 70.72 -35.24 1.08
CA PRO A 84 70.69 -33.81 0.78
C PRO A 84 70.88 -33.53 -0.72
N THR A 85 69.90 -32.91 -1.34
CA THR A 85 70.12 -32.13 -2.57
C THR A 85 69.35 -30.82 -2.49
N ALA A 86 70.10 -29.73 -2.61
CA ALA A 86 69.66 -28.36 -2.46
C ALA A 86 68.55 -28.01 -3.46
N VAL A 87 67.36 -27.75 -2.93
CA VAL A 87 66.32 -26.97 -3.61
C VAL A 87 66.12 -25.70 -2.79
N LYS A 88 66.26 -24.55 -3.45
CA LYS A 88 66.07 -23.22 -2.87
C LYS A 88 64.73 -23.17 -2.14
N GLN A 89 64.76 -22.93 -0.83
CA GLN A 89 63.58 -22.53 -0.07
C GLN A 89 63.19 -21.14 -0.54
N ASP A 90 62.16 -21.06 -1.40
CA ASP A 90 61.44 -19.81 -1.59
C ASP A 90 60.89 -19.38 -0.23
N SER A 91 61.12 -18.10 0.06
CA SER A 91 60.70 -17.38 1.26
C SER A 91 59.28 -17.75 1.66
N LYS A 92 59.08 -18.07 2.95
CA LYS A 92 57.75 -18.14 3.57
C LYS A 92 56.96 -16.89 3.18
N ASN A 93 55.99 -17.04 2.27
CA ASN A 93 55.01 -16.01 1.96
C ASN A 93 54.20 -15.75 3.23
N GLU A 94 54.63 -14.79 4.05
CA GLU A 94 53.82 -14.27 5.15
C GLU A 94 52.52 -13.73 4.55
N ILE A 95 51.41 -14.36 4.91
CA ILE A 95 50.08 -13.96 4.46
C ILE A 95 49.79 -12.59 5.06
N GLY A 96 49.81 -11.54 4.24
CA GLY A 96 49.49 -10.17 4.67
C GLY A 96 48.07 -10.05 5.25
N PRO A 97 47.80 -9.02 6.08
CA PRO A 97 46.50 -8.80 6.69
C PRO A 97 45.36 -8.67 5.67
N VAL A 98 44.12 -8.97 6.10
CA VAL A 98 42.93 -8.86 5.25
C VAL A 98 42.04 -7.72 5.76
N TYR A 99 41.62 -6.85 4.85
CA TYR A 99 40.70 -5.75 5.12
C TYR A 99 39.31 -6.10 4.58
N VAL A 100 38.40 -6.49 5.48
CA VAL A 100 37.07 -7.01 5.13
C VAL A 100 36.00 -5.92 5.26
N LEU A 101 35.23 -5.70 4.20
CA LEU A 101 34.13 -4.72 4.18
C LEU A 101 32.80 -5.36 3.72
N PRO A 102 31.69 -5.14 4.43
CA PRO A 102 30.37 -5.54 3.96
C PRO A 102 29.83 -4.53 2.93
N LEU A 103 29.06 -4.98 1.94
CA LEU A 103 28.40 -4.13 0.96
C LEU A 103 26.98 -4.62 0.64
N TYR A 104 25.98 -3.83 1.01
CA TYR A 104 24.57 -4.09 0.70
C TYR A 104 23.79 -2.79 0.66
N ALA A 105 22.62 -2.78 0.00
CA ALA A 105 21.89 -1.57 -0.34
C ALA A 105 21.51 -0.69 0.86
N LEU A 106 21.13 -1.32 1.98
CA LEU A 106 20.72 -0.64 3.22
C LEU A 106 21.89 -0.16 4.10
N LEU A 107 23.14 -0.46 3.73
CA LEU A 107 24.31 0.00 4.47
C LEU A 107 24.42 1.54 4.38
N PRO A 108 24.81 2.26 5.47
CA PRO A 108 24.97 3.71 5.42
C PRO A 108 25.92 4.15 4.31
N ALA A 109 25.63 5.28 3.65
CA ALA A 109 26.38 5.76 2.48
C ALA A 109 27.88 5.92 2.77
N ALA A 110 28.24 6.51 3.92
CA ALA A 110 29.63 6.63 4.36
C ALA A 110 30.35 5.28 4.49
N SER A 111 29.63 4.20 4.84
CA SER A 111 30.19 2.85 4.91
C SER A 111 30.26 2.16 3.55
N GLN A 112 29.29 2.40 2.66
CA GLN A 112 29.38 1.93 1.26
C GLN A 112 30.59 2.56 0.55
N LEU A 113 30.86 3.84 0.80
CA LEU A 113 31.98 4.56 0.19
C LEU A 113 33.36 4.03 0.60
N LYS A 114 33.49 3.39 1.77
CA LYS A 114 34.76 2.79 2.22
C LYS A 114 35.30 1.74 1.25
N VAL A 115 34.42 1.09 0.48
CA VAL A 115 34.80 0.07 -0.50
C VAL A 115 35.58 0.67 -1.67
N PHE A 116 35.45 1.97 -1.95
CA PHE A 116 36.23 2.68 -2.97
C PHE A 116 37.45 3.40 -2.42
N GLY A 117 37.63 3.41 -1.09
CA GLY A 117 38.75 4.08 -0.44
C GLY A 117 40.07 3.37 -0.64
N ALA A 118 41.16 4.01 -0.24
CA ALA A 118 42.48 3.40 -0.21
C ALA A 118 42.49 2.18 0.73
N VAL A 119 43.09 1.09 0.26
CA VAL A 119 43.30 -0.12 1.06
C VAL A 119 44.56 0.10 1.91
N PRO A 120 44.54 -0.22 3.22
CA PRO A 120 45.73 -0.12 4.06
C PRO A 120 46.92 -0.88 3.47
N GLU A 121 48.12 -0.31 3.54
CA GLU A 121 49.32 -0.93 2.97
C GLU A 121 49.56 -2.34 3.53
N GLY A 122 50.02 -3.25 2.65
CA GLY A 122 50.20 -4.66 2.97
C GLY A 122 48.90 -5.46 3.17
N SER A 123 47.72 -4.84 3.08
CA SER A 123 46.44 -5.52 3.30
C SER A 123 45.74 -5.92 1.99
N ARG A 124 45.07 -7.07 1.99
CA ARG A 124 44.19 -7.51 0.90
C ARG A 124 42.75 -7.06 1.15
N LEU A 125 42.14 -6.34 0.21
CA LEU A 125 40.72 -6.00 0.27
C LEU A 125 39.86 -7.24 0.00
N VAL A 126 38.88 -7.49 0.88
CA VAL A 126 37.84 -8.49 0.70
C VAL A 126 36.49 -7.83 0.93
N VAL A 127 35.61 -7.90 -0.08
CA VAL A 127 34.28 -7.29 0.00
C VAL A 127 33.23 -8.39 0.03
N VAL A 128 32.42 -8.42 1.08
CA VAL A 128 31.27 -9.33 1.20
C VAL A 128 30.04 -8.59 0.75
N ALA A 129 29.59 -8.86 -0.48
CA ALA A 129 28.55 -8.08 -1.15
C ALA A 129 27.28 -8.89 -1.49
N THR A 130 26.14 -8.19 -1.57
CA THR A 130 24.93 -8.70 -2.23
C THR A 130 24.94 -8.37 -3.73
N ASN A 131 23.81 -8.61 -4.43
CA ASN A 131 23.62 -8.28 -5.85
C ASN A 131 23.88 -6.80 -6.20
N VAL A 132 24.04 -5.91 -5.22
CA VAL A 132 24.48 -4.51 -5.45
C VAL A 132 25.82 -4.44 -6.19
N ALA A 133 26.74 -5.39 -5.96
CA ALA A 133 28.01 -5.47 -6.67
C ALA A 133 27.87 -6.07 -8.08
N GLU A 134 26.77 -6.76 -8.39
CA GLU A 134 26.53 -7.44 -9.67
C GLU A 134 26.21 -6.45 -10.79
N THR A 135 25.47 -5.37 -10.51
CA THR A 135 24.99 -4.40 -11.52
C THR A 135 25.44 -2.98 -11.19
N SER A 136 25.08 -2.48 -10.01
CA SER A 136 25.03 -1.05 -9.70
C SER A 136 26.37 -0.39 -9.39
N ILE A 137 27.39 -1.17 -9.00
CA ILE A 137 28.66 -0.61 -8.52
C ILE A 137 29.85 -1.34 -9.15
N THR A 138 30.87 -0.57 -9.52
CA THR A 138 32.17 -1.07 -10.00
C THR A 138 33.24 -0.76 -8.97
N ILE A 139 33.72 -1.79 -8.27
CA ILE A 139 34.79 -1.64 -7.28
C ILE A 139 36.12 -1.80 -8.01
N PRO A 140 37.02 -0.79 -8.00
CA PRO A 140 38.31 -0.91 -8.64
C PRO A 140 39.20 -1.92 -7.92
N GLY A 141 40.10 -2.60 -8.65
CA GLY A 141 41.10 -3.50 -8.07
C GLY A 141 40.59 -4.88 -7.66
N ILE A 142 39.32 -5.21 -7.91
CA ILE A 142 38.80 -6.57 -7.73
C ILE A 142 39.34 -7.48 -8.85
N ARG A 143 40.14 -8.47 -8.46
CA ARG A 143 40.68 -9.51 -9.36
C ARG A 143 40.12 -10.91 -9.11
N TYR A 144 39.45 -11.10 -7.97
CA TYR A 144 38.92 -12.39 -7.56
C TYR A 144 37.46 -12.21 -7.16
N VAL A 145 36.59 -13.01 -7.76
CA VAL A 145 35.18 -13.11 -7.39
C VAL A 145 34.93 -14.51 -6.87
N VAL A 146 34.26 -14.62 -5.73
CA VAL A 146 33.72 -15.89 -5.23
C VAL A 146 32.21 -15.80 -5.34
N ASP A 147 31.62 -16.62 -6.21
CA ASP A 147 30.18 -16.60 -6.48
C ASP A 147 29.46 -17.73 -5.75
N CYS A 148 28.52 -17.35 -4.88
CA CYS A 148 27.70 -18.29 -4.14
C CYS A 148 26.65 -19.00 -5.02
N GLY A 149 26.36 -18.48 -6.21
CA GLY A 149 25.34 -19.04 -7.11
C GLY A 149 23.89 -18.85 -6.66
N ARG A 150 23.66 -18.21 -5.52
CA ARG A 150 22.33 -18.00 -4.94
C ARG A 150 22.00 -16.51 -4.86
N ALA A 151 20.73 -16.17 -4.99
CA ALA A 151 20.21 -14.83 -4.73
C ALA A 151 18.95 -14.88 -3.88
N LYS A 152 18.81 -13.89 -3.00
CA LYS A 152 17.57 -13.65 -2.26
C LYS A 152 16.67 -12.75 -3.10
N GLU A 153 15.55 -13.29 -3.56
CA GLU A 153 14.62 -12.60 -4.45
C GLU A 153 13.27 -12.36 -3.75
N LYS A 154 12.63 -11.24 -4.08
CA LYS A 154 11.27 -10.91 -3.65
C LYS A 154 10.30 -11.63 -4.59
N VAL A 155 9.43 -12.48 -4.05
CA VAL A 155 8.37 -13.16 -4.79
C VAL A 155 7.04 -12.57 -4.35
N PHE A 156 6.30 -12.04 -5.32
CA PHE A 156 4.96 -11.50 -5.14
C PHE A 156 3.93 -12.49 -5.69
N GLU A 157 2.95 -12.84 -4.86
CA GLU A 157 1.82 -13.66 -5.26
C GLU A 157 0.61 -12.74 -5.49
N CYS A 158 0.18 -12.61 -6.75
CA CYS A 158 -0.88 -11.69 -7.14
C CYS A 158 -2.23 -12.02 -6.48
N SER A 159 -2.59 -13.31 -6.40
CA SER A 159 -3.89 -13.75 -5.87
C SER A 159 -4.12 -13.39 -4.40
N SER A 160 -3.08 -13.54 -3.56
CA SER A 160 -3.14 -13.29 -2.12
C SER A 160 -2.60 -11.90 -1.73
N GLY A 161 -1.89 -11.23 -2.65
CA GLY A 161 -1.13 -10.01 -2.39
C GLY A 161 0.07 -10.22 -1.47
N ILE A 162 0.45 -11.47 -1.17
CA ILE A 162 1.53 -11.81 -0.26
C ILE A 162 2.87 -11.67 -0.96
N THR A 163 3.77 -10.95 -0.29
CA THR A 163 5.19 -10.93 -0.63
C THR A 163 5.94 -11.88 0.28
N ARG A 164 6.87 -12.66 -0.28
CA ARG A 164 7.85 -13.44 0.50
C ARG A 164 9.24 -13.30 -0.10
N TYR A 165 10.27 -13.63 0.68
CA TYR A 165 11.65 -13.66 0.21
C TYR A 165 12.11 -15.10 0.14
N GLU A 166 12.60 -15.51 -1.02
CA GLU A 166 13.12 -16.85 -1.27
C GLU A 166 14.58 -16.79 -1.71
N ILE A 167 15.34 -17.84 -1.38
CA ILE A 167 16.73 -17.98 -1.83
C ILE A 167 16.74 -19.00 -2.97
N ASN A 168 16.94 -18.52 -4.19
CA ASN A 168 16.91 -19.31 -5.40
C ASN A 168 18.29 -19.32 -6.09
N TRP A 169 18.47 -20.25 -7.02
CA TRP A 169 19.60 -20.22 -7.95
C TRP A 169 19.55 -18.96 -8.82
N ILE A 170 20.72 -18.37 -9.08
CA ILE A 170 20.83 -17.25 -10.02
C ILE A 170 20.71 -17.72 -11.46
N SER A 171 20.49 -16.79 -12.39
CA SER A 171 20.56 -17.11 -13.81
C SER A 171 21.99 -17.28 -14.30
N LYS A 172 22.19 -18.01 -15.41
CA LYS A 172 23.48 -18.09 -16.10
C LYS A 172 23.97 -16.70 -16.50
N ALA A 173 23.08 -15.83 -16.97
CA ALA A 173 23.37 -14.43 -17.26
C ALA A 173 23.92 -13.67 -16.03
N SER A 174 23.28 -13.83 -14.86
CA SER A 174 23.75 -13.24 -13.59
C SER A 174 25.11 -13.79 -13.17
N ALA A 175 25.32 -15.10 -13.26
CA ALA A 175 26.60 -15.73 -12.97
C ALA A 175 27.74 -15.18 -13.86
N SER A 176 27.46 -15.01 -15.16
CA SER A 176 28.38 -14.39 -16.12
C SER A 176 28.65 -12.92 -15.78
N GLN A 177 27.62 -12.15 -15.40
CA GLN A 177 27.80 -10.75 -14.99
C GLN A 177 28.65 -10.63 -13.72
N ARG A 178 28.47 -11.52 -12.74
CA ARG A 178 29.30 -11.60 -11.53
C ARG A 178 30.75 -11.96 -11.87
N ALA A 179 30.97 -12.94 -12.74
CA ALA A 179 32.31 -13.29 -13.20
C ALA A 179 33.01 -12.10 -13.87
N GLY A 180 32.27 -11.34 -14.69
CA GLY A 180 32.76 -10.11 -15.33
C GLY A 180 33.20 -9.01 -14.36
N ARG A 181 32.83 -9.07 -13.07
CA ARG A 181 33.31 -8.12 -12.05
C ARG A 181 34.78 -8.33 -11.68
N ALA A 182 35.33 -9.54 -11.86
CA ALA A 182 36.75 -9.82 -11.66
C ALA A 182 37.63 -9.27 -12.81
N GLY A 183 37.08 -9.18 -14.01
CA GLY A 183 37.81 -8.86 -15.24
C GLY A 183 37.80 -7.38 -15.65
N ARG A 184 37.42 -6.46 -14.76
CA ARG A 184 37.16 -5.04 -15.12
C ARG A 184 38.41 -4.26 -15.53
N THR A 185 39.50 -4.42 -14.78
CA THR A 185 40.74 -3.61 -14.94
C THR A 185 41.95 -4.48 -15.32
N GLY A 186 41.72 -5.74 -15.68
CA GLY A 186 42.76 -6.70 -16.01
C GLY A 186 42.27 -8.15 -15.84
N PRO A 187 43.13 -9.15 -16.08
CA PRO A 187 42.79 -10.55 -15.87
C PRO A 187 42.32 -10.80 -14.44
N GLY A 188 41.23 -11.54 -14.31
CA GLY A 188 40.64 -11.90 -13.02
C GLY A 188 40.14 -13.33 -13.01
N HIS A 189 39.97 -13.88 -11.82
CA HIS A 189 39.47 -15.23 -11.60
C HIS A 189 38.10 -15.20 -10.92
N CYS A 190 37.18 -16.02 -11.39
CA CYS A 190 35.88 -16.25 -10.76
C CYS A 190 35.83 -17.70 -10.26
N TYR A 191 35.68 -17.86 -8.94
CA TYR A 191 35.49 -19.14 -8.29
C TYR A 191 34.00 -19.33 -8.01
N ARG A 192 33.38 -20.31 -8.66
CA ARG A 192 31.96 -20.65 -8.47
C ARG A 192 31.84 -21.73 -7.41
N LEU A 193 30.99 -21.53 -6.41
CA LEU A 193 30.75 -22.49 -5.32
C LEU A 193 29.71 -23.57 -5.70
N TYR A 194 29.56 -23.86 -6.99
CA TYR A 194 28.59 -24.80 -7.55
C TYR A 194 29.23 -25.53 -8.73
N SER A 195 28.82 -26.78 -8.95
CA SER A 195 29.37 -27.63 -10.01
C SER A 195 28.90 -27.21 -11.40
N SER A 196 29.62 -27.65 -12.43
CA SER A 196 29.21 -27.51 -13.83
C SER A 196 27.85 -28.14 -14.10
N ALA A 197 27.58 -29.32 -13.52
CA ALA A 197 26.28 -29.99 -13.63
C ALA A 197 25.13 -29.10 -13.11
N ILE A 198 25.28 -28.52 -11.90
CA ILE A 198 24.27 -27.62 -11.34
C ILE A 198 24.09 -26.36 -12.22
N PHE A 199 25.19 -25.80 -12.73
CA PHE A 199 25.15 -24.63 -13.60
C PHE A 199 24.41 -24.93 -14.92
N ASN A 200 24.58 -26.12 -15.49
CA ASN A 200 23.96 -26.48 -16.76
C ASN A 200 22.49 -26.91 -16.59
N ASP A 201 22.19 -27.70 -15.55
CA ASP A 201 20.90 -28.37 -15.40
C ASP A 201 19.89 -27.58 -14.55
N ASN A 202 20.35 -26.80 -13.57
CA ASN A 202 19.45 -26.12 -12.61
C ASN A 202 19.32 -24.61 -12.83
N PHE A 203 20.31 -23.94 -13.43
CA PHE A 203 20.27 -22.48 -13.56
C PHE A 203 19.44 -22.07 -14.79
N PRO A 204 18.48 -21.15 -14.65
CA PRO A 204 17.81 -20.58 -15.81
C PRO A 204 18.80 -19.73 -16.62
N ASP A 205 18.65 -19.66 -17.94
CA ASP A 205 19.57 -18.89 -18.78
C ASP A 205 19.50 -17.38 -18.46
N PHE A 206 18.29 -16.86 -18.25
CA PHE A 206 18.00 -15.44 -17.99
C PHE A 206 17.19 -15.24 -16.70
N PRO A 207 17.33 -14.07 -16.05
CA PRO A 207 16.51 -13.75 -14.88
C PRO A 207 15.04 -13.62 -15.27
N ARG A 208 14.14 -14.05 -14.39
CA ARG A 208 12.69 -13.91 -14.62
C ARG A 208 12.32 -12.41 -14.75
N PRO A 209 11.58 -12.00 -15.79
CA PRO A 209 11.17 -10.61 -16.02
C PRO A 209 10.39 -10.00 -14.84
N GLU A 210 10.57 -8.69 -14.60
CA GLU A 210 9.97 -7.96 -13.48
C GLU A 210 8.43 -7.94 -13.53
N ILE A 211 7.84 -7.94 -14.72
CA ILE A 211 6.37 -7.96 -14.92
C ILE A 211 5.69 -9.16 -14.25
N TYR A 212 6.41 -10.25 -14.00
CA TYR A 212 5.90 -11.44 -13.32
C TYR A 212 6.09 -11.44 -11.79
N ARG A 213 6.73 -10.39 -11.25
CA ARG A 213 7.23 -10.36 -9.85
C ARG A 213 6.80 -9.09 -9.13
N ALA A 214 6.11 -8.19 -9.81
CA ALA A 214 5.62 -6.93 -9.28
C ALA A 214 4.15 -6.72 -9.66
N PRO A 215 3.38 -5.99 -8.85
CA PRO A 215 2.02 -5.57 -9.21
C PRO A 215 2.02 -4.70 -10.48
N ILE A 216 1.08 -4.95 -11.40
CA ILE A 216 1.03 -4.31 -12.73
C ILE A 216 -0.10 -3.29 -12.89
N GLU A 217 -0.84 -2.95 -11.83
CA GLU A 217 -1.96 -1.99 -11.89
C GLU A 217 -1.55 -0.60 -12.42
N GLY A 218 -0.32 -0.16 -12.17
CA GLY A 218 0.21 1.09 -12.71
C GLY A 218 0.39 1.04 -14.22
N THR A 219 0.92 -0.07 -14.74
CA THR A 219 1.05 -0.30 -16.18
C THR A 219 -0.31 -0.38 -16.85
N ILE A 220 -1.28 -1.07 -16.24
CA ILE A 220 -2.64 -1.19 -16.79
C ILE A 220 -3.35 0.16 -16.80
N LEU A 221 -3.18 0.97 -15.74
CA LEU A 221 -3.70 2.34 -15.69
C LEU A 221 -3.13 3.18 -16.85
N LEU A 222 -1.82 3.10 -17.07
CA LEU A 222 -1.14 3.84 -18.13
C LEU A 222 -1.66 3.43 -19.52
N LEU A 223 -1.76 2.13 -19.80
CA LEU A 223 -2.32 1.63 -21.07
C LEU A 223 -3.75 2.12 -21.30
N LYS A 224 -4.61 2.04 -20.27
CA LYS A 224 -5.98 2.55 -20.39
C LYS A 224 -6.04 4.06 -20.58
N SER A 225 -5.08 4.83 -20.03
CA SER A 225 -4.98 6.28 -20.27
C SER A 225 -4.59 6.63 -21.71
N MET A 226 -3.93 5.70 -22.41
CA MET A 226 -3.64 5.78 -23.85
C MET A 226 -4.80 5.22 -24.72
N ASN A 227 -6.00 5.09 -24.16
CA ASN A 227 -7.18 4.50 -24.81
C ASN A 227 -7.04 3.02 -25.24
N ILE A 228 -6.10 2.27 -24.64
CA ILE A 228 -5.99 0.83 -24.85
C ILE A 228 -6.91 0.12 -23.83
N VAL A 229 -8.19 -0.01 -24.20
CA VAL A 229 -9.22 -0.54 -23.28
C VAL A 229 -9.04 -2.04 -23.01
N LYS A 230 -8.83 -2.84 -24.07
CA LYS A 230 -8.63 -4.29 -24.00
C LYS A 230 -7.15 -4.63 -23.82
N VAL A 231 -6.68 -4.57 -22.58
CA VAL A 231 -5.29 -4.82 -22.21
C VAL A 231 -4.84 -6.25 -22.57
N THR A 232 -5.76 -7.22 -22.60
CA THR A 232 -5.47 -8.61 -23.00
C THR A 232 -5.02 -8.78 -24.45
N ARG A 233 -5.19 -7.77 -25.32
CA ARG A 233 -4.72 -7.77 -26.71
C ARG A 233 -3.43 -6.97 -26.90
N PHE A 234 -2.88 -6.40 -25.83
CA PHE A 234 -1.66 -5.62 -25.91
C PHE A 234 -0.44 -6.53 -26.15
N PRO A 235 0.46 -6.20 -27.10
CA PRO A 235 1.61 -7.03 -27.42
C PRO A 235 2.74 -6.84 -26.40
N PHE A 236 2.62 -7.48 -25.23
CA PHE A 236 3.67 -7.48 -24.22
C PHE A 236 4.91 -8.26 -24.70
N ILE A 237 6.12 -7.75 -24.42
CA ILE A 237 7.37 -8.49 -24.64
C ILE A 237 7.38 -9.79 -23.83
N SER A 238 6.84 -9.74 -22.61
CA SER A 238 6.64 -10.88 -21.74
C SER A 238 5.21 -10.81 -21.22
N GLU A 239 4.32 -11.66 -21.75
CA GLU A 239 2.87 -11.59 -21.48
C GLU A 239 2.54 -11.99 -20.03
N PRO A 240 1.96 -11.10 -19.21
CA PRO A 240 1.56 -11.42 -17.85
C PRO A 240 0.43 -12.45 -17.83
N ALA A 241 0.29 -13.19 -16.72
CA ALA A 241 -0.80 -14.15 -16.60
C ALA A 241 -2.16 -13.42 -16.64
N LYS A 242 -3.18 -14.06 -17.22
CA LYS A 242 -4.53 -13.49 -17.29
C LYS A 242 -5.11 -13.15 -15.91
N SER A 243 -4.77 -13.95 -14.90
CA SER A 243 -5.12 -13.67 -13.50
C SER A 243 -4.54 -12.35 -12.99
N ASP A 244 -3.31 -12.02 -13.39
CA ASP A 244 -2.62 -10.80 -12.95
C ASP A 244 -3.24 -9.56 -13.60
N LEU A 245 -3.66 -9.68 -14.87
CA LEU A 245 -4.41 -8.63 -15.56
C LEU A 245 -5.77 -8.37 -14.89
N ILE A 246 -6.50 -9.43 -14.55
CA ILE A 246 -7.80 -9.32 -13.86
C ILE A 246 -7.61 -8.67 -12.48
N GLU A 247 -6.59 -9.09 -11.73
CA GLU A 247 -6.36 -8.54 -10.39
C GLU A 247 -5.92 -7.07 -10.43
N ALA A 248 -5.13 -6.69 -11.44
CA ALA A 248 -4.80 -5.30 -11.69
C ALA A 248 -6.05 -4.46 -12.01
N GLU A 249 -6.98 -4.96 -12.82
CA GLU A 249 -8.27 -4.30 -13.09
C GLU A 249 -9.15 -4.24 -11.83
N ASN A 250 -9.24 -5.31 -11.04
CA ASN A 250 -9.95 -5.34 -9.75
C ASN A 250 -9.41 -4.28 -8.79
N CYS A 251 -8.09 -4.16 -8.69
CA CYS A 251 -7.42 -3.11 -7.91
C CYS A 251 -7.85 -1.72 -8.40
N LEU A 252 -7.80 -1.46 -9.72
CA LEU A 252 -8.21 -0.16 -10.26
C LEU A 252 -9.72 0.13 -10.09
N HIS A 253 -10.58 -0.89 -10.12
CA HIS A 253 -11.99 -0.76 -9.74
C HIS A 253 -12.16 -0.41 -8.26
N ALA A 254 -11.43 -1.08 -7.35
CA ALA A 254 -11.43 -0.77 -5.92
C ALA A 254 -11.00 0.68 -5.64
N LEU A 255 -10.04 1.20 -6.41
CA LEU A 255 -9.60 2.59 -6.36
C LEU A 255 -10.58 3.58 -7.00
N SER A 256 -11.70 3.10 -7.56
CA SER A 256 -12.66 3.90 -8.35
C SER A 256 -12.03 4.56 -9.59
N ALA A 257 -10.91 4.03 -10.08
CA ALA A 257 -10.22 4.51 -11.27
C ALA A 257 -10.89 3.99 -12.56
N LEU A 258 -11.57 2.85 -12.50
CA LEU A 258 -12.31 2.26 -13.62
C LEU A 258 -13.82 2.23 -13.36
N ASP A 259 -14.58 2.54 -14.40
CA ASP A 259 -16.04 2.42 -14.38
C ASP A 259 -16.45 0.95 -14.45
N SER A 260 -17.31 0.51 -13.52
CA SER A 260 -17.70 -0.89 -13.37
C SER A 260 -18.42 -1.49 -14.58
N ASN A 261 -19.04 -0.67 -15.44
CA ASN A 261 -19.81 -1.16 -16.58
C ASN A 261 -18.99 -1.20 -17.87
N THR A 262 -18.13 -0.20 -18.07
CA THR A 262 -17.42 0.02 -19.34
C THR A 262 -15.96 -0.44 -19.29
N GLY A 263 -15.35 -0.54 -18.10
CA GLY A 263 -13.92 -0.83 -17.94
C GLY A 263 -13.00 0.31 -18.42
N CYS A 264 -13.58 1.48 -18.73
CA CYS A 264 -12.88 2.70 -19.10
C CYS A 264 -12.48 3.51 -17.85
N LEU A 265 -11.54 4.43 -18.02
CA LEU A 265 -11.12 5.32 -16.94
C LEU A 265 -12.23 6.29 -16.54
N THR A 266 -12.46 6.41 -15.23
CA THR A 266 -13.30 7.46 -14.66
C THR A 266 -12.57 8.81 -14.72
N PRO A 267 -13.23 9.96 -14.48
CA PRO A 267 -12.54 11.25 -14.35
C PRO A 267 -11.46 11.22 -13.26
N LEU A 268 -11.73 10.51 -12.17
CA LEU A 268 -10.74 10.23 -11.13
C LEU A 268 -9.60 9.33 -11.64
N GLY A 269 -9.88 8.30 -12.44
CA GLY A 269 -8.88 7.43 -13.05
C GLY A 269 -7.90 8.21 -13.93
N HIS A 270 -8.40 9.15 -14.74
CA HIS A 270 -7.56 10.07 -15.52
C HIS A 270 -6.67 10.92 -14.60
N ALA A 271 -7.24 11.49 -13.53
CA ALA A 271 -6.46 12.27 -12.56
C ALA A 271 -5.35 11.43 -11.87
N ILE A 272 -5.63 10.17 -11.53
CA ILE A 272 -4.65 9.25 -10.91
C ILE A 272 -3.49 8.98 -11.88
N ALA A 273 -3.76 8.83 -13.17
CA ALA A 273 -2.77 8.52 -14.20
C ALA A 273 -1.76 9.66 -14.45
N LEU A 274 -2.08 10.90 -14.07
CA LEU A 274 -1.18 12.05 -14.23
C LEU A 274 0.04 12.01 -13.29
N TYR A 275 -0.03 11.24 -12.20
CA TYR A 275 1.02 11.22 -11.19
C TYR A 275 2.02 10.07 -11.45
N PRO A 276 3.33 10.33 -11.41
CA PRO A 276 4.38 9.33 -11.65
C PRO A 276 4.64 8.45 -10.42
N ILE A 277 3.57 7.92 -9.81
CA ILE A 277 3.59 7.03 -8.66
C ILE A 277 2.51 5.95 -8.84
N SER A 278 2.52 4.91 -8.01
CA SER A 278 1.50 3.86 -8.14
C SER A 278 0.07 4.42 -8.00
N PRO A 279 -0.95 3.80 -8.63
CA PRO A 279 -2.33 4.26 -8.56
C PRO A 279 -2.87 4.49 -7.13
N ARG A 280 -2.47 3.63 -6.18
CA ARG A 280 -2.85 3.69 -4.76
C ARG A 280 -2.42 4.99 -4.08
N HIS A 281 -1.16 5.35 -4.30
CA HIS A 281 -0.55 6.56 -3.77
C HIS A 281 -1.17 7.82 -4.39
N SER A 282 -1.41 7.83 -5.71
CA SER A 282 -2.11 8.94 -6.39
C SER A 282 -3.54 9.10 -5.86
N ARG A 283 -4.27 7.99 -5.71
CA ARG A 283 -5.62 7.95 -5.12
C ARG A 283 -5.63 8.53 -3.72
N MET A 284 -4.67 8.18 -2.87
CA MET A 284 -4.54 8.75 -1.53
C MET A 284 -4.34 10.27 -1.58
N LEU A 285 -3.36 10.76 -2.35
CA LEU A 285 -3.05 12.19 -2.43
C LEU A 285 -4.26 13.01 -2.87
N LEU A 286 -4.92 12.58 -3.96
CA LEU A 286 -6.11 13.25 -4.49
C LEU A 286 -7.26 13.23 -3.48
N THR A 287 -7.49 12.10 -2.82
CA THR A 287 -8.58 11.96 -1.84
C THR A 287 -8.35 12.87 -0.63
N ALA A 288 -7.12 12.97 -0.13
CA ALA A 288 -6.79 13.87 0.99
C ALA A 288 -7.19 15.33 0.66
N MET A 289 -6.90 15.78 -0.56
CA MET A 289 -7.23 17.14 -1.00
C MET A 289 -8.74 17.33 -1.20
N GLN A 290 -9.43 16.34 -1.80
CA GLN A 290 -10.89 16.35 -1.99
C GLN A 290 -11.66 16.42 -0.66
N ILE A 291 -11.23 15.66 0.35
CA ILE A 291 -11.82 15.71 1.69
C ILE A 291 -11.49 17.05 2.37
N GLY A 292 -10.25 17.52 2.24
CA GLY A 292 -9.85 18.85 2.73
C GLY A 292 -10.77 19.97 2.24
N HIS A 293 -11.22 19.91 0.99
CA HIS A 293 -12.17 20.87 0.42
C HIS A 293 -13.50 20.94 1.18
N HIS A 294 -14.03 19.79 1.64
CA HIS A 294 -15.30 19.71 2.38
C HIS A 294 -15.20 20.31 3.78
N TYR A 295 -14.04 20.22 4.43
CA TYR A 295 -13.82 20.78 5.76
C TYR A 295 -13.52 22.29 5.77
N ASN A 296 -13.69 22.97 4.62
CA ASN A 296 -13.30 24.37 4.40
C ASN A 296 -11.79 24.60 4.63
N VAL A 297 -10.99 23.60 4.25
CA VAL A 297 -9.52 23.58 4.37
C VAL A 297 -8.89 23.79 2.98
N LYS A 298 -9.63 24.42 2.06
CA LYS A 298 -9.34 24.53 0.62
C LYS A 298 -7.92 25.04 0.34
N ASP A 299 -7.45 25.99 1.14
CA ASP A 299 -6.17 26.65 0.94
C ASP A 299 -5.17 26.27 2.04
N ASN A 300 -5.15 25.01 2.46
CA ASN A 300 -4.27 24.59 3.53
C ASN A 300 -2.97 23.95 3.00
N PRO A 301 -1.91 24.74 2.81
CA PRO A 301 -0.59 24.23 2.44
C PRO A 301 -0.09 23.13 3.39
N ARG A 302 -0.50 23.17 4.67
CA ARG A 302 -0.14 22.14 5.66
C ARG A 302 -0.73 20.78 5.29
N LEU A 303 -1.99 20.71 4.86
CA LEU A 303 -2.60 19.42 4.52
C LEU A 303 -1.87 18.77 3.34
N LEU A 304 -1.53 19.56 2.31
CA LEU A 304 -0.75 19.07 1.17
C LEU A 304 0.65 18.60 1.59
N ALA A 305 1.35 19.35 2.44
CA ALA A 305 2.67 18.96 2.95
C ALA A 305 2.64 17.60 3.65
N TYR A 306 1.67 17.39 4.55
CA TYR A 306 1.51 16.13 5.26
C TYR A 306 1.00 15.00 4.35
N ALA A 307 0.14 15.28 3.37
CA ALA A 307 -0.33 14.28 2.41
C ALA A 307 0.82 13.79 1.52
N ALA A 308 1.63 14.69 0.97
CA ALA A 308 2.83 14.35 0.20
C ALA A 308 3.87 13.59 1.05
N ALA A 309 4.07 14.00 2.31
CA ALA A 309 4.93 13.27 3.24
C ALA A 309 4.40 11.85 3.52
N THR A 310 3.08 11.70 3.66
CA THR A 310 2.44 10.39 3.88
C THR A 310 2.57 9.50 2.66
N VAL A 311 2.46 10.06 1.44
CA VAL A 311 2.75 9.32 0.20
C VAL A 311 4.20 8.84 0.23
N ALA A 312 5.16 9.73 0.48
CA ALA A 312 6.57 9.37 0.50
C ALA A 312 6.89 8.30 1.55
N ALA A 313 6.23 8.36 2.72
CA ALA A 313 6.35 7.38 3.79
C ALA A 313 5.82 5.98 3.43
N LEU A 314 4.83 5.89 2.54
CA LEU A 314 4.23 4.62 2.10
C LEU A 314 4.91 4.07 0.83
N SER A 315 5.52 4.94 0.03
CA SER A 315 6.24 4.57 -1.20
C SER A 315 7.64 4.00 -0.96
N LEU A 316 8.29 4.35 0.15
CA LEU A 316 9.69 4.01 0.44
C LEU A 316 9.82 3.12 1.67
N ASP A 317 10.99 2.48 1.81
CA ASP A 317 11.29 1.60 2.93
C ASP A 317 11.15 2.30 4.30
N ASN A 318 10.87 1.52 5.34
CA ASN A 318 10.76 2.06 6.69
C ASN A 318 12.12 2.59 7.18
N PRO A 319 12.24 3.87 7.58
CA PRO A 319 13.53 4.45 7.96
C PRO A 319 14.02 3.98 9.34
N PHE A 320 13.19 3.36 10.18
CA PHE A 320 13.58 2.90 11.50
C PHE A 320 14.40 1.61 11.41
N MET A 321 15.64 1.62 11.94
CA MET A 321 16.47 0.41 11.95
C MET A 321 15.91 -0.63 12.92
N ILE A 322 15.68 -1.85 12.42
CA ILE A 322 15.30 -3.04 13.21
C ILE A 322 16.45 -4.05 13.08
N ASP A 323 17.02 -4.51 14.20
CA ASP A 323 18.10 -5.51 14.16
C ASP A 323 17.56 -6.87 13.66
N ILE A 324 18.22 -7.39 12.62
CA ILE A 324 17.96 -8.68 11.96
C ILE A 324 18.04 -9.87 12.95
N ALA A 325 18.81 -9.74 14.04
CA ALA A 325 18.91 -10.77 15.08
C ALA A 325 17.60 -11.00 15.86
N SER A 326 16.66 -10.04 15.84
CA SER A 326 15.42 -10.13 16.61
C SER A 326 14.33 -11.02 15.97
N GLU A 327 14.49 -11.38 14.69
CA GLU A 327 13.57 -12.25 13.95
C GLU A 327 13.85 -13.74 14.22
N GLN A 328 15.12 -14.15 14.38
CA GLN A 328 15.50 -15.55 14.60
C GLN A 328 15.37 -16.02 16.07
N ASP A 329 15.56 -15.12 17.05
CA ASP A 329 15.51 -15.45 18.50
C ASP A 329 14.09 -15.62 19.06
N GLN A 330 13.05 -15.18 18.34
CA GLN A 330 11.67 -15.30 18.80
C GLN A 330 10.95 -16.55 18.28
N ASP A 331 11.29 -17.02 17.08
CA ASP A 331 10.68 -18.20 16.47
C ASP A 331 11.35 -19.50 16.95
N SER A 332 12.64 -19.47 17.33
CA SER A 332 13.38 -20.63 17.89
C SER A 332 12.90 -21.09 19.28
N LYS A 333 12.13 -20.27 20.00
CA LYS A 333 11.51 -20.67 21.28
C LYS A 333 10.22 -21.47 21.13
N CYS A 334 9.71 -21.64 19.90
CA CYS A 334 8.44 -22.30 19.65
C CYS A 334 8.55 -23.82 19.37
N GLU A 335 9.76 -24.37 19.23
CA GLU A 335 9.96 -25.79 18.90
C GLU A 335 10.51 -26.68 20.04
N GLY A 336 10.66 -26.13 21.25
CA GLY A 336 11.04 -26.92 22.43
C GLY A 336 9.84 -27.61 23.09
N GLY A 337 9.50 -28.81 22.61
CA GLY A 337 8.53 -29.70 23.24
C GLY A 337 8.90 -30.12 24.67
N ALA A 338 7.87 -30.43 25.44
CA ALA A 338 7.92 -30.79 26.85
C ALA A 338 8.96 -31.87 27.19
N SER A 339 9.77 -31.60 28.21
CA SER A 339 10.28 -32.65 29.09
C SER A 339 10.01 -32.26 30.54
N GLN A 340 9.34 -33.18 31.21
CA GLN A 340 8.96 -33.16 32.61
C GLN A 340 10.20 -33.00 33.49
N ASN A 341 10.09 -32.22 34.58
CA ASN A 341 10.55 -32.69 35.88
C ASN A 341 10.00 -31.86 37.04
N MET A 342 9.84 -32.58 38.15
CA MET A 342 9.03 -32.31 39.32
C MET A 342 9.64 -31.30 40.31
N HIS A 343 8.78 -30.89 41.25
CA HIS A 343 9.02 -30.17 42.50
C HIS A 343 10.40 -30.29 43.16
N SER A 344 10.91 -29.17 43.68
CA SER A 344 11.09 -28.98 45.14
C SER A 344 11.38 -27.54 45.53
N THR A 345 10.76 -27.17 46.65
CA THR A 345 10.89 -26.04 47.58
C THR A 345 12.27 -25.40 47.80
N GLY A 346 12.28 -24.08 48.08
CA GLY A 346 13.01 -23.55 49.24
C GLY A 346 14.09 -22.47 49.00
N THR A 347 13.81 -21.29 49.58
CA THR A 347 14.72 -20.35 50.25
C THR A 347 15.60 -19.37 49.47
N ASP A 348 15.40 -18.09 49.83
CA ASP A 348 16.21 -16.90 49.58
C ASP A 348 17.64 -17.03 50.08
N VAL A 349 18.63 -16.63 49.25
CA VAL A 349 19.94 -16.14 49.70
C VAL A 349 20.46 -15.11 48.69
N GLU A 350 20.79 -13.90 49.17
CA GLU A 350 21.45 -12.83 48.42
C GLU A 350 22.87 -13.21 47.95
N PRO A 351 23.38 -12.64 46.84
CA PRO A 351 24.74 -12.92 46.40
C PRO A 351 25.76 -12.05 47.14
N VAL A 352 26.65 -12.72 47.89
CA VAL A 352 27.86 -12.15 48.50
C VAL A 352 28.90 -11.85 47.42
N GLN A 353 29.45 -10.63 47.49
CA GLN A 353 30.52 -10.11 46.65
C GLN A 353 31.88 -10.67 47.10
N GLY A 354 32.48 -11.55 46.30
CA GLY A 354 33.84 -12.06 46.50
C GLY A 354 34.78 -11.58 45.40
N LYS A 355 35.57 -10.54 45.69
CA LYS A 355 36.77 -10.17 44.93
C LYS A 355 37.89 -11.16 45.25
N ALA A 356 38.52 -11.70 44.22
CA ALA A 356 39.86 -12.27 44.32
C ALA A 356 40.69 -11.69 43.17
N ASP A 357 41.53 -10.71 43.53
CA ASP A 357 42.53 -10.11 42.67
C ASP A 357 43.73 -11.07 42.55
N LEU A 358 44.09 -11.44 41.33
CA LEU A 358 45.37 -12.05 40.99
C LEU A 358 45.94 -11.30 39.79
N GLU A 359 46.81 -10.33 40.07
CA GLU A 359 47.62 -9.63 39.08
C GLU A 359 48.72 -10.56 38.57
N PHE A 360 48.79 -10.72 37.24
CA PHE A 360 50.01 -11.15 36.56
C PHE A 360 50.29 -10.21 35.40
N SER A 361 51.52 -9.70 35.39
CA SER A 361 52.04 -8.69 34.47
C SER A 361 52.32 -9.26 33.08
N GLY A 362 52.23 -8.41 32.06
CA GLY A 362 52.72 -8.68 30.70
C GLY A 362 51.66 -8.44 29.64
N GLY A 363 51.78 -7.31 28.94
CA GLY A 363 50.85 -6.86 27.92
C GLY A 363 50.60 -7.86 26.79
N LYS A 364 49.32 -8.12 26.54
CA LYS A 364 48.81 -8.59 25.25
C LYS A 364 47.64 -7.71 24.86
N VAL A 365 47.83 -6.93 23.80
CA VAL A 365 46.76 -6.23 23.10
C VAL A 365 45.95 -7.29 22.36
N ASN A 366 44.94 -7.84 23.03
CA ASN A 366 43.96 -8.71 22.39
C ASN A 366 42.90 -7.84 21.72
N ALA A 367 42.98 -7.71 20.40
CA ALA A 367 41.86 -7.30 19.56
C ALA A 367 40.78 -8.37 19.64
N SER A 368 39.97 -8.33 20.71
CA SER A 368 38.74 -9.08 20.80
C SER A 368 37.69 -8.37 19.95
N LEU A 369 37.41 -8.92 18.77
CA LEU A 369 36.17 -8.66 18.05
C LEU A 369 35.03 -9.15 18.95
N GLY A 370 34.49 -8.22 19.74
CA GLY A 370 33.48 -8.51 20.75
C GLY A 370 32.23 -9.12 20.14
N ILE A 371 32.06 -10.43 20.35
CA ILE A 371 30.75 -11.07 20.30
C ILE A 371 29.95 -10.47 21.46
N LYS A 372 29.19 -9.41 21.19
CA LYS A 372 28.32 -8.78 22.19
C LYS A 372 27.43 -9.85 22.82
N SER A 373 27.38 -9.87 24.16
CA SER A 373 26.63 -10.86 24.91
C SER A 373 25.13 -10.79 24.54
N MET A 374 24.38 -11.89 24.71
CA MET A 374 22.93 -11.89 24.47
C MET A 374 22.19 -10.82 25.30
N THR A 375 22.70 -10.50 26.48
CA THR A 375 22.18 -9.46 27.38
C THR A 375 22.39 -8.06 26.80
N GLU A 376 23.60 -7.76 26.32
CA GLU A 376 23.91 -6.49 25.65
C GLU A 376 23.12 -6.31 24.34
N ARG A 377 22.89 -7.40 23.58
CA ARG A 377 22.01 -7.35 22.39
C ARG A 377 20.57 -7.04 22.76
N LYS A 378 20.06 -7.59 23.86
CA LYS A 378 18.71 -7.30 24.37
C LYS A 378 18.59 -5.88 24.87
N GLU A 379 19.58 -5.36 25.59
CA GLU A 379 19.64 -3.98 26.06
C GLU A 379 19.74 -2.99 24.91
N LEU A 380 20.59 -3.25 23.91
CA LEU A 380 20.69 -2.45 22.69
C LEU A 380 19.36 -2.47 21.91
N THR A 381 18.67 -3.61 21.86
CA THR A 381 17.35 -3.75 21.24
C THR A 381 16.26 -3.02 22.04
N GLN A 382 16.34 -3.03 23.37
CA GLN A 382 15.44 -2.31 24.27
C GLN A 382 15.65 -0.80 24.13
N ALA A 383 16.89 -0.34 24.06
CA ALA A 383 17.27 1.06 23.82
C ALA A 383 16.83 1.54 22.42
N LYS A 384 17.00 0.71 21.37
CA LYS A 384 16.45 0.99 20.02
C LYS A 384 14.92 1.08 20.05
N LYS A 385 14.25 0.19 20.79
CA LYS A 385 12.79 0.21 20.99
C LYS A 385 12.29 1.40 21.79
N THR A 386 13.07 1.99 22.68
CA THR A 386 12.72 3.21 23.42
C THR A 386 12.96 4.47 22.59
N HIS A 387 14.00 4.53 21.77
CA HIS A 387 14.29 5.71 20.92
C HIS A 387 13.25 5.89 19.80
N ASN A 388 12.76 4.79 19.21
CA ASN A 388 11.68 4.84 18.22
C ASN A 388 10.31 5.21 18.83
N GLN A 389 10.15 5.22 20.17
CA GLN A 389 8.87 5.57 20.79
C GLN A 389 8.51 7.05 20.62
N SER A 390 9.49 7.96 20.50
CA SER A 390 9.21 9.39 20.37
C SER A 390 8.45 9.75 19.10
N TYR A 391 8.60 8.95 18.04
CA TYR A 391 7.94 9.16 16.76
C TYR A 391 6.68 8.32 16.60
N ARG A 392 6.34 7.45 17.56
CA ARG A 392 5.17 6.58 17.45
C ARG A 392 3.88 7.39 17.41
N HIS A 393 3.10 7.17 16.38
CA HIS A 393 1.73 7.64 16.28
C HIS A 393 0.79 6.47 16.61
N PRO A 394 -0.14 6.62 17.59
CA PRO A 394 -0.92 5.49 18.11
C PRO A 394 -1.86 4.84 17.08
N LEU A 395 -2.22 5.59 16.03
CA LEU A 395 -3.24 5.19 15.05
C LEU A 395 -2.68 4.92 13.65
N SER A 396 -1.40 5.19 13.37
CA SER A 396 -0.82 4.97 12.04
C SER A 396 0.70 4.85 12.05
N ASP A 397 1.23 3.77 11.47
CA ASP A 397 2.66 3.61 11.24
C ASP A 397 3.18 4.63 10.21
N ALA A 398 2.39 4.94 9.17
CA ALA A 398 2.75 5.95 8.17
C ALA A 398 2.94 7.33 8.81
N LEU A 399 2.03 7.74 9.69
CA LEU A 399 2.18 9.01 10.41
C LEU A 399 3.36 9.02 11.39
N SER A 400 3.78 7.85 11.88
CA SER A 400 5.01 7.73 12.67
C SER A 400 6.25 8.06 11.83
N ILE A 401 6.29 7.58 10.59
CA ILE A 401 7.35 7.88 9.62
C ILE A 401 7.30 9.37 9.22
N VAL A 402 6.11 9.94 9.01
CA VAL A 402 5.96 11.37 8.70
C VAL A 402 6.51 12.25 9.83
N LYS A 403 6.30 11.89 11.10
CA LYS A 403 6.92 12.60 12.23
C LYS A 403 8.45 12.52 12.19
N ALA A 404 9.01 11.37 11.83
CA ALA A 404 10.46 11.20 11.69
C ALA A 404 11.02 12.03 10.52
N LEU A 405 10.35 12.02 9.36
CA LEU A 405 10.71 12.82 8.19
C LEU A 405 10.68 14.31 8.51
N ARG A 406 9.65 14.76 9.23
CA ARG A 406 9.55 16.15 9.65
C ARG A 406 10.70 16.55 10.58
N ALA A 407 11.02 15.73 11.58
CA ALA A 407 12.15 15.99 12.46
C ALA A 407 13.49 16.01 11.70
N TYR A 408 13.65 15.14 10.70
CA TYR A 408 14.82 15.12 9.82
C TYR A 408 14.97 16.42 9.02
N GLU A 409 13.89 16.91 8.39
CA GLU A 409 13.94 18.12 7.57
C GLU A 409 14.03 19.44 8.37
N LEU A 410 13.66 19.41 9.66
CA LEU A 410 13.77 20.55 10.57
C LEU A 410 15.08 20.56 11.38
N SER A 411 15.90 19.51 11.29
CA SER A 411 17.17 19.41 12.00
C SER A 411 18.24 20.26 11.33
N ASP A 412 19.08 20.93 12.13
CA ASP A 412 20.28 21.60 11.64
C ASP A 412 21.34 20.58 11.17
N ASP A 413 21.48 19.47 11.91
CA ASP A 413 22.30 18.31 11.51
C ASP A 413 21.43 17.03 11.37
N PRO A 414 20.95 16.70 10.16
CA PRO A 414 20.14 15.50 9.93
C PRO A 414 20.92 14.18 10.08
N GLU A 415 22.25 14.17 9.88
CA GLU A 415 23.07 12.96 9.96
C GLU A 415 23.30 12.54 11.41
N GLU A 416 23.59 13.52 12.27
CA GLU A 416 23.71 13.30 13.71
C GLU A 416 22.37 12.82 14.30
N LEU A 417 21.26 13.46 13.91
CA LEU A 417 19.92 13.06 14.34
C LEU A 417 19.62 11.60 13.97
N CYS A 418 19.91 11.20 12.73
CA CYS A 418 19.71 9.82 12.28
C CYS A 418 20.61 8.82 13.04
N SER A 419 21.85 9.20 13.30
CA SER A 419 22.82 8.37 14.04
C SER A 419 22.41 8.15 15.49
N ASN A 420 21.91 9.21 16.13
CA ASN A 420 21.41 9.23 17.51
C ASN A 420 20.09 8.46 17.64
N LYS A 421 19.15 8.68 16.70
CA LYS A 421 17.82 8.05 16.72
C LYS A 421 17.76 6.69 16.02
N LYS A 422 18.88 6.19 15.49
CA LYS A 422 18.98 4.89 14.80
C LYS A 422 18.01 4.79 13.61
N MET A 423 18.07 5.79 12.73
CA MET A 423 17.30 5.85 11.48
C MET A 423 18.21 5.86 10.25
N HIS A 424 17.69 5.41 9.12
CA HIS A 424 18.37 5.45 7.83
C HIS A 424 18.28 6.84 7.19
N SER A 425 19.36 7.63 7.28
CA SER A 425 19.44 8.98 6.70
C SER A 425 19.12 8.99 5.19
N ARG A 426 19.67 8.03 4.42
CA ARG A 426 19.41 7.92 2.97
C ARG A 426 17.93 7.78 2.63
N ILE A 427 17.20 6.96 3.38
CA ILE A 427 15.76 6.75 3.17
C ILE A 427 15.00 8.05 3.42
N LEU A 428 15.31 8.75 4.52
CA LEU A 428 14.67 10.02 4.86
C LEU A 428 15.01 11.13 3.85
N TYR A 429 16.23 11.14 3.31
CA TYR A 429 16.61 12.02 2.22
C TYR A 429 15.78 11.77 0.95
N GLU A 430 15.65 10.52 0.52
CA GLU A 430 14.81 10.17 -0.65
C GLU A 430 13.33 10.50 -0.39
N MET A 431 12.82 10.26 0.82
CA MET A 431 11.46 10.66 1.22
C MET A 431 11.28 12.19 1.13
N SER A 432 12.25 12.98 1.57
CA SER A 432 12.23 14.44 1.45
C SER A 432 12.17 14.89 -0.01
N LYS A 433 12.99 14.27 -0.87
CA LYS A 433 13.02 14.53 -2.31
C LYS A 433 11.67 14.22 -2.96
N LEU A 434 11.13 13.04 -2.70
CA LEU A 434 9.84 12.60 -3.23
C LEU A 434 8.71 13.50 -2.74
N ARG A 435 8.67 13.87 -1.45
CA ARG A 435 7.69 14.82 -0.89
C ARG A 435 7.67 16.13 -1.69
N LYS A 436 8.84 16.73 -1.92
CA LYS A 436 8.97 18.00 -2.64
C LYS A 436 8.56 17.89 -4.10
N GLN A 437 8.93 16.79 -4.78
CA GLN A 437 8.50 16.51 -6.14
C GLN A 437 6.99 16.36 -6.26
N LEU A 438 6.35 15.65 -5.32
CA LEU A 438 4.89 15.46 -5.32
C LEU A 438 4.13 16.77 -5.10
N ILE A 439 4.64 17.65 -4.23
CA ILE A 439 4.07 18.98 -4.03
C ILE A 439 4.12 19.78 -5.34
N GLN A 440 5.26 19.75 -6.03
CA GLN A 440 5.42 20.42 -7.32
C GLN A 440 4.43 19.88 -8.35
N VAL A 441 4.38 18.55 -8.52
CA VAL A 441 3.48 17.88 -9.48
C VAL A 441 2.01 18.20 -9.20
N TYR A 442 1.58 18.12 -7.94
CA TYR A 442 0.22 18.46 -7.55
C TYR A 442 -0.14 19.90 -7.90
N LEU A 443 0.73 20.86 -7.59
CA LEU A 443 0.48 22.28 -7.85
C LEU A 443 0.48 22.62 -9.35
N VAL A 444 1.30 21.93 -10.16
CA VAL A 444 1.27 22.08 -11.62
C VAL A 444 -0.09 21.65 -12.17
N TYR A 445 -0.54 20.43 -11.86
CA TYR A 445 -1.82 19.93 -12.37
C TYR A 445 -3.05 20.61 -11.75
N SER A 446 -2.92 21.16 -10.54
CA SER A 446 -4.01 21.94 -9.92
C SER A 446 -4.27 23.28 -10.62
N ASN A 447 -3.27 23.82 -11.33
CA ASN A 447 -3.38 25.08 -12.05
C ASN A 447 -3.90 24.92 -13.49
N GLU A 448 -3.80 23.72 -14.06
CA GLU A 448 -4.35 23.40 -15.38
C GLU A 448 -5.88 23.23 -15.28
N LYS A 449 -6.63 24.13 -15.92
CA LYS A 449 -8.05 24.36 -15.62
C LYS A 449 -9.05 23.26 -16.04
N GLU A 450 -8.68 22.19 -16.74
CA GLU A 450 -9.70 21.50 -17.55
C GLU A 450 -9.67 19.97 -17.70
N THR A 451 -8.73 19.22 -17.15
CA THR A 451 -8.51 17.85 -17.69
C THR A 451 -9.19 16.69 -16.97
N SER A 452 -9.83 16.85 -15.81
CA SER A 452 -10.18 15.64 -15.01
C SER A 452 -11.53 15.61 -14.27
N GLY A 453 -12.41 16.62 -14.39
CA GLY A 453 -13.68 16.64 -13.63
C GLY A 453 -13.53 16.62 -12.09
N VAL A 454 -12.30 16.74 -11.58
CA VAL A 454 -11.95 16.85 -10.17
C VAL A 454 -11.55 18.30 -9.92
N SER A 455 -12.24 18.98 -8.99
CA SER A 455 -11.88 20.35 -8.59
C SER A 455 -10.60 20.32 -7.77
N PHE A 456 -9.56 21.00 -8.24
CA PHE A 456 -8.34 21.24 -7.48
C PHE A 456 -8.41 22.56 -6.71
N CYS A 457 -7.64 22.67 -5.63
CA CYS A 457 -7.53 23.92 -4.87
C CYS A 457 -6.57 24.89 -5.57
N GLN A 458 -6.96 26.16 -5.68
CA GLN A 458 -6.14 27.25 -6.24
C GLN A 458 -5.73 28.21 -5.11
N GLY A 459 -4.53 28.80 -5.20
CA GLY A 459 -4.21 30.00 -4.42
C GLY A 459 -3.03 29.92 -3.45
N PHE A 460 -2.22 28.85 -3.48
CA PHE A 460 -0.96 28.79 -2.72
C PHE A 460 0.17 28.15 -3.53
N THR A 461 1.40 28.57 -3.24
CA THR A 461 2.64 28.17 -3.93
C THR A 461 3.39 27.09 -3.18
N VAL A 462 4.43 26.52 -3.79
CA VAL A 462 5.36 25.58 -3.12
C VAL A 462 5.96 26.23 -1.87
N ALA A 463 6.28 27.52 -1.92
CA ALA A 463 6.85 28.24 -0.78
C ALA A 463 5.87 28.27 0.40
N ASP A 464 4.59 28.48 0.16
CA ASP A 464 3.55 28.47 1.20
C ASP A 464 3.44 27.09 1.87
N VAL A 465 3.57 26.01 1.08
CA VAL A 465 3.60 24.61 1.55
C VAL A 465 4.80 24.37 2.47
N GLU A 466 5.99 24.80 2.07
CA GLU A 466 7.20 24.62 2.86
C GLU A 466 7.21 25.49 4.13
N VAL A 467 6.68 26.72 4.07
CA VAL A 467 6.48 27.55 5.26
C VAL A 467 5.51 26.88 6.23
N ALA A 468 4.39 26.36 5.75
CA ALA A 468 3.41 25.68 6.59
C ALA A 468 3.95 24.39 7.21
N TRP A 469 4.83 23.66 6.51
CA TRP A 469 5.52 22.48 7.01
C TRP A 469 6.43 22.80 8.22
N LYS A 470 7.10 23.96 8.18
CA LYS A 470 8.02 24.47 9.21
C LYS A 470 7.34 25.21 10.37
N LYS A 471 6.13 25.74 10.18
CA LYS A 471 5.49 26.72 11.08
C LYS A 471 5.26 26.24 12.52
N ASP A 472 5.23 24.93 12.77
CA ASP A 472 5.12 24.42 14.13
C ASP A 472 6.45 23.88 14.67
N GLY A 473 6.70 24.02 15.98
CA GLY A 473 7.86 23.40 16.62
C GLY A 473 7.93 21.87 16.40
N VAL A 474 9.11 21.28 16.67
CA VAL A 474 9.40 19.84 16.49
C VAL A 474 8.39 18.92 17.21
N HIS A 475 7.66 19.44 18.19
CA HIS A 475 6.67 18.71 19.01
C HIS A 475 5.19 19.11 18.78
N CYS A 476 4.87 19.94 17.79
CA CYS A 476 3.45 20.21 17.50
C CYS A 476 2.85 19.06 16.71
N ASP A 477 1.97 18.31 17.36
CA ASP A 477 1.26 17.21 16.76
C ASP A 477 0.32 17.69 15.63
N LEU A 478 0.16 16.84 14.62
CA LEU A 478 -0.81 17.03 13.55
C LEU A 478 -2.20 17.25 14.16
N CYS A 479 -2.92 18.29 13.73
CA CYS A 479 -4.30 18.50 14.19
C CYS A 479 -5.16 17.27 13.87
N ILE A 480 -6.02 16.87 14.82
CA ILE A 480 -6.91 15.70 14.71
C ILE A 480 -7.70 15.69 13.39
N LYS A 481 -8.08 16.88 12.88
CA LYS A 481 -8.77 17.01 11.59
C LYS A 481 -7.89 16.55 10.43
N HIS A 482 -6.65 17.05 10.34
CA HIS A 482 -5.71 16.62 9.31
C HIS A 482 -5.37 15.15 9.44
N GLU A 483 -5.17 14.66 10.66
CA GLU A 483 -4.93 13.24 10.92
C GLU A 483 -6.07 12.37 10.39
N THR A 484 -7.31 12.75 10.68
CA THR A 484 -8.52 12.05 10.20
C THR A 484 -8.58 12.04 8.67
N VAL A 485 -8.33 13.19 8.03
CA VAL A 485 -8.31 13.30 6.57
C VAL A 485 -7.25 12.39 5.94
N LEU A 486 -6.03 12.36 6.49
CA LEU A 486 -4.96 11.50 5.98
C LEU A 486 -5.30 10.02 6.15
N ARG A 487 -5.91 9.62 7.27
CA ARG A 487 -6.31 8.23 7.51
C ARG A 487 -7.47 7.80 6.59
N GLN A 488 -8.43 8.69 6.34
CA GLN A 488 -9.47 8.48 5.31
C GLN A 488 -8.87 8.35 3.91
N ALA A 489 -7.88 9.18 3.58
CA ALA A 489 -7.17 9.10 2.31
C ALA A 489 -6.38 7.80 2.14
N ILE A 490 -5.68 7.34 3.19
CA ILE A 490 -5.01 6.02 3.20
C ILE A 490 -6.05 4.91 2.97
N CYS A 491 -7.21 4.99 3.63
CA CYS A 491 -8.30 4.05 3.41
C CYS A 491 -8.77 4.01 1.94
N ALA A 492 -8.82 5.15 1.26
CA ALA A 492 -9.19 5.22 -0.15
C ALA A 492 -8.12 4.65 -1.10
N GLY A 493 -6.83 4.84 -0.78
CA GLY A 493 -5.70 4.33 -1.59
C GLY A 493 -5.48 2.83 -1.46
N TRP A 494 -5.96 2.21 -0.39
CA TRP A 494 -5.80 0.78 -0.09
C TRP A 494 -7.14 0.14 0.27
N ALA A 495 -8.18 0.48 -0.50
CA ALA A 495 -9.56 0.06 -0.27
C ALA A 495 -9.75 -1.47 -0.24
N ASP A 496 -8.93 -2.20 -0.98
CA ASP A 496 -8.86 -3.68 -1.05
C ASP A 496 -7.97 -4.30 0.04
N ARG A 497 -7.14 -3.51 0.73
CA ARG A 497 -6.23 -3.97 1.80
C ARG A 497 -6.74 -3.61 3.19
N ILE A 498 -8.00 -3.99 3.44
CA ILE A 498 -8.65 -3.84 4.75
C ILE A 498 -8.57 -5.15 5.51
N ALA A 499 -8.23 -5.06 6.78
CA ALA A 499 -8.27 -6.16 7.71
C ALA A 499 -9.27 -5.90 8.85
N ARG A 500 -10.10 -6.90 9.15
CA ARG A 500 -10.96 -6.92 10.32
C ARG A 500 -10.38 -7.87 11.35
N LYS A 501 -10.34 -7.43 12.60
CA LYS A 501 -9.93 -8.25 13.72
C LYS A 501 -10.90 -9.44 13.88
N VAL A 502 -10.34 -10.59 14.22
CA VAL A 502 -11.13 -11.79 14.52
C VAL A 502 -11.75 -11.62 15.89
N ASN A 503 -13.05 -11.91 16.00
CA ASN A 503 -13.77 -11.80 17.27
C ASN A 503 -13.47 -12.99 18.20
N MET A 504 -13.60 -12.78 19.51
CA MET A 504 -13.31 -13.84 20.50
C MET A 504 -14.15 -15.11 20.30
N ILE A 505 -15.40 -14.96 19.82
CA ILE A 505 -16.29 -16.10 19.52
C ILE A 505 -15.76 -16.91 18.33
N GLU A 506 -15.27 -16.24 17.29
CA GLU A 506 -14.64 -16.89 16.14
C GLU A 506 -13.33 -17.56 16.55
N MET A 507 -12.55 -16.93 17.44
CA MET A 507 -11.31 -17.52 17.98
C MET A 507 -11.56 -18.77 18.83
N ALA A 508 -12.66 -18.83 19.59
CA ALA A 508 -13.00 -19.97 20.43
C ALA A 508 -13.37 -21.23 19.64
N LYS A 509 -13.81 -21.06 18.38
CA LYS A 509 -14.10 -22.17 17.46
C LYS A 509 -12.83 -22.74 16.81
N ASP A 510 -11.75 -21.97 16.79
CA ASP A 510 -10.47 -22.35 16.19
C ASP A 510 -9.53 -22.95 17.25
N SER A 511 -9.46 -24.28 17.31
CA SER A 511 -8.59 -25.02 18.25
C SER A 511 -7.08 -24.75 18.04
N SER A 512 -6.71 -24.12 16.91
CA SER A 512 -5.34 -23.75 16.54
C SER A 512 -4.90 -22.36 17.07
N ALA A 513 -5.84 -21.51 17.51
CA ALA A 513 -5.59 -20.13 17.89
C ALA A 513 -4.72 -19.97 19.15
N GLY A 514 -4.68 -20.98 20.02
CA GLY A 514 -3.91 -20.95 21.28
C GLY A 514 -2.39 -21.03 21.12
N LYS A 515 -1.87 -21.42 19.94
CA LYS A 515 -0.42 -21.62 19.73
C LYS A 515 0.35 -20.33 19.39
N HIS A 516 -0.32 -19.27 18.94
CA HIS A 516 0.33 -18.15 18.27
C HIS A 516 0.22 -16.85 19.08
N LYS A 517 1.36 -16.22 19.42
CA LYS A 517 1.38 -14.89 20.06
C LYS A 517 0.87 -13.82 19.08
N GLY A 518 -0.22 -13.13 19.43
CA GLY A 518 -0.78 -11.99 18.68
C GLY A 518 -2.29 -12.15 18.39
N ARG A 519 -2.98 -11.04 18.12
CA ARG A 519 -4.39 -11.05 17.72
C ARG A 519 -4.48 -11.30 16.20
N PRO A 520 -5.24 -12.31 15.74
CA PRO A 520 -5.40 -12.59 14.32
C PRO A 520 -6.42 -11.64 13.67
N TYR A 521 -6.29 -11.47 12.37
CA TYR A 521 -7.14 -10.66 11.49
C TYR A 521 -7.56 -11.45 10.26
N HIS A 522 -8.73 -11.12 9.72
CA HIS A 522 -9.18 -11.49 8.37
C HIS A 522 -8.92 -10.36 7.39
N ILE A 523 -8.57 -10.69 6.15
CA ILE A 523 -8.37 -9.74 5.06
C ILE A 523 -9.19 -10.16 3.84
N CYS A 524 -9.49 -9.23 2.94
CA CYS A 524 -10.34 -9.54 1.79
C CYS A 524 -9.71 -10.53 0.80
N ALA A 525 -8.38 -10.60 0.71
CA ALA A 525 -7.70 -11.39 -0.31
C ALA A 525 -7.56 -12.89 0.03
N THR A 526 -7.71 -13.30 1.29
CA THR A 526 -7.52 -14.69 1.71
C THR A 526 -8.25 -15.00 3.02
N ASP A 527 -8.72 -16.24 3.15
CA ASP A 527 -9.29 -16.78 4.38
C ASP A 527 -8.24 -17.05 5.47
N GLU A 528 -6.95 -17.09 5.12
CA GLU A 528 -5.85 -17.30 6.05
C GLU A 528 -5.77 -16.17 7.08
N LYS A 529 -5.56 -16.54 8.35
CA LYS A 529 -5.41 -15.58 9.44
C LYS A 529 -4.08 -14.84 9.32
N VAL A 530 -4.15 -13.51 9.32
CA VAL A 530 -2.97 -12.64 9.26
C VAL A 530 -2.74 -11.90 10.57
N TYR A 531 -1.53 -11.41 10.79
CA TYR A 531 -1.13 -10.80 12.07
C TYR A 531 -0.48 -9.43 11.89
N ILE A 532 -0.64 -8.54 12.86
CA ILE A 532 0.09 -7.27 12.89
C ILE A 532 1.58 -7.54 13.10
N HIS A 533 2.43 -6.99 12.24
CA HIS A 533 3.88 -7.15 12.34
C HIS A 533 4.42 -6.64 13.69
N PRO A 534 5.39 -7.34 14.32
CA PRO A 534 5.98 -6.97 15.61
C PRO A 534 6.49 -5.53 15.75
N SER A 535 6.93 -4.93 14.65
CA SER A 535 7.47 -3.56 14.64
C SER A 535 6.39 -2.47 14.64
N SER A 536 5.15 -2.79 14.29
CA SER A 536 4.06 -1.82 14.18
C SER A 536 3.74 -1.19 15.53
N SER A 537 3.44 0.10 15.51
CA SER A 537 2.94 0.86 16.66
C SER A 537 1.54 0.41 17.09
N LEU A 538 0.73 -0.13 16.17
CA LEU A 538 -0.65 -0.56 16.42
C LEU A 538 -0.75 -1.92 17.09
N ARG A 539 0.34 -2.70 17.17
CA ARG A 539 0.33 -4.09 17.67
C ARG A 539 -0.29 -4.22 19.06
N LYS A 540 0.00 -3.28 19.97
CA LYS A 540 -0.49 -3.32 21.35
C LYS A 540 -1.99 -3.01 21.43
N HIS A 541 -2.43 -1.96 20.73
CA HIS A 541 -3.83 -1.53 20.75
C HIS A 541 -4.73 -2.51 19.98
N ALA A 542 -4.23 -3.03 18.85
CA ALA A 542 -4.91 -3.96 17.95
C ALA A 542 -6.36 -3.51 17.64
N PRO A 543 -6.51 -2.44 16.81
CA PRO A 543 -7.80 -1.89 16.42
C PRO A 543 -8.69 -2.90 15.71
N GLU A 544 -9.99 -2.65 15.68
CA GLU A 544 -10.97 -3.54 15.03
C GLU A 544 -10.79 -3.57 13.51
N TYR A 545 -10.63 -2.41 12.89
CA TYR A 545 -10.39 -2.28 11.46
C TYR A 545 -9.07 -1.54 11.20
N VAL A 546 -8.27 -2.10 10.30
CA VAL A 546 -6.99 -1.52 9.89
C VAL A 546 -6.82 -1.62 8.38
N VAL A 547 -6.19 -0.62 7.79
CA VAL A 547 -5.61 -0.66 6.45
C VAL A 547 -4.15 -1.06 6.58
N PHE A 548 -3.63 -1.87 5.66
CA PHE A 548 -2.22 -2.24 5.61
C PHE A 548 -1.60 -1.93 4.24
N ASN A 549 -0.34 -1.50 4.22
CA ASN A 549 0.37 -1.23 2.97
C ASN A 549 0.85 -2.54 2.33
N GLU A 550 1.45 -3.42 3.12
CA GLU A 550 2.09 -4.64 2.61
C GLU A 550 1.71 -5.86 3.45
N LEU A 551 1.62 -7.01 2.78
CA LEU A 551 1.46 -8.31 3.39
C LEU A 551 2.72 -9.13 3.12
N VAL A 552 3.47 -9.45 4.17
CA VAL A 552 4.76 -10.14 4.07
C VAL A 552 4.70 -11.45 4.81
N ARG A 553 5.05 -12.56 4.14
CA ARG A 553 5.19 -13.87 4.78
C ARG A 553 6.64 -14.11 5.17
N THR A 554 6.84 -14.32 6.47
CA THR A 554 8.08 -14.90 7.04
C THR A 554 7.75 -16.29 7.58
N SER A 555 7.66 -16.47 8.90
CA SER A 555 7.10 -17.68 9.52
C SER A 555 5.58 -17.78 9.36
N ARG A 556 4.90 -16.63 9.27
CA ARG A 556 3.46 -16.48 9.03
C ARG A 556 3.18 -15.17 8.31
N PRO A 557 1.98 -14.96 7.73
CA PRO A 557 1.66 -13.71 7.07
C PRO A 557 1.51 -12.56 8.08
N TYR A 558 2.31 -11.50 7.88
CA TYR A 558 2.30 -10.29 8.66
C TYR A 558 1.91 -9.08 7.82
N MET A 559 0.97 -8.29 8.34
CA MET A 559 0.64 -6.97 7.81
C MET A 559 1.67 -5.94 8.29
N LYS A 560 2.18 -5.10 7.38
CA LYS A 560 3.12 -4.01 7.66
C LYS A 560 2.53 -2.65 7.28
N LEU A 561 3.05 -1.60 7.94
CA LEU A 561 2.66 -0.19 7.78
C LEU A 561 1.14 0.01 7.92
N LEU A 562 0.62 -0.22 9.13
CA LEU A 562 -0.82 -0.22 9.38
C LEU A 562 -1.35 1.16 9.74
N THR A 563 -2.61 1.40 9.39
CA THR A 563 -3.38 2.57 9.80
C THR A 563 -4.76 2.16 10.30
N SER A 564 -5.13 2.60 11.49
CA SER A 564 -6.46 2.37 12.06
C SER A 564 -7.50 3.18 11.31
N ILE A 565 -8.67 2.60 11.04
CA ILE A 565 -9.77 3.28 10.32
C ILE A 565 -11.11 3.16 11.05
N ASP A 566 -12.00 4.11 10.79
CA ASP A 566 -13.41 3.99 11.15
C ASP A 566 -14.16 3.19 10.09
N VAL A 567 -15.02 2.27 10.53
CA VAL A 567 -15.81 1.40 9.65
C VAL A 567 -16.73 2.18 8.70
N ASN A 568 -17.22 3.35 9.11
CA ASN A 568 -18.09 4.19 8.28
C ASN A 568 -17.39 4.74 7.04
N TRP A 569 -16.05 4.84 7.09
CA TRP A 569 -15.25 5.34 5.97
C TRP A 569 -15.22 4.36 4.79
N LEU A 570 -15.45 3.06 5.03
CA LEU A 570 -15.49 2.06 3.97
C LEU A 570 -16.60 2.34 2.97
N VAL A 571 -17.77 2.77 3.44
CA VAL A 571 -18.90 3.08 2.55
C VAL A 571 -18.61 4.29 1.66
N THR A 572 -17.86 5.27 2.17
CA THR A 572 -17.55 6.51 1.45
C THR A 572 -16.34 6.37 0.52
N HIS A 573 -15.30 5.69 0.97
CA HIS A 573 -13.99 5.68 0.30
C HIS A 573 -13.64 4.35 -0.37
N ALA A 574 -14.33 3.26 -0.02
CA ALA A 574 -14.19 1.93 -0.59
C ALA A 574 -15.55 1.39 -1.08
N SER A 575 -16.42 2.30 -1.55
CA SER A 575 -17.77 1.99 -2.07
C SER A 575 -17.81 0.90 -3.15
N PRO A 576 -16.84 0.79 -4.10
CA PRO A 576 -16.84 -0.29 -5.10
C PRO A 576 -16.78 -1.70 -4.51
N LEU A 577 -16.30 -1.84 -3.27
CA LEU A 577 -16.22 -3.12 -2.55
C LEU A 577 -17.40 -3.31 -1.57
N CYS A 578 -18.35 -2.38 -1.55
CA CYS A 578 -19.55 -2.44 -0.74
C CYS A 578 -20.73 -2.99 -1.56
N THR A 579 -21.52 -3.85 -0.95
CA THR A 579 -22.85 -4.22 -1.46
C THR A 579 -23.92 -3.64 -0.55
N PHE A 580 -24.99 -3.11 -1.14
CA PHE A 580 -26.03 -2.38 -0.42
C PHE A 580 -27.35 -3.13 -0.48
N SER A 581 -28.05 -3.23 0.66
CA SER A 581 -29.42 -3.74 0.70
C SER A 581 -30.38 -2.82 -0.08
N LYS A 582 -31.61 -3.31 -0.30
CA LYS A 582 -32.74 -2.43 -0.62
C LYS A 582 -32.95 -1.41 0.51
N PRO A 583 -33.57 -0.24 0.23
CA PRO A 583 -33.98 0.70 1.27
C PRO A 583 -34.74 -0.01 2.38
N LEU A 584 -34.36 0.27 3.63
CA LEU A 584 -35.03 -0.30 4.79
C LEU A 584 -36.45 0.25 4.92
N SER A 585 -37.37 -0.60 5.37
CA SER A 585 -38.73 -0.19 5.72
C SER A 585 -38.78 0.51 7.08
N ASP A 586 -37.88 0.11 7.99
CA ASP A 586 -37.72 0.71 9.31
C ASP A 586 -36.22 0.86 9.62
N PRO A 587 -35.70 2.09 9.79
CA PRO A 587 -36.38 3.37 9.62
C PRO A 587 -36.79 3.67 8.16
N PRO A 588 -37.99 4.27 7.92
CA PRO A 588 -38.48 4.55 6.58
C PRO A 588 -37.72 5.69 5.89
N PRO A 589 -37.79 5.79 4.55
CA PRO A 589 -37.26 6.94 3.83
C PRO A 589 -37.84 8.27 4.30
N TRP A 590 -37.03 9.32 4.30
CA TRP A 590 -37.43 10.65 4.75
C TRP A 590 -36.95 11.73 3.80
N TYR A 591 -37.67 12.84 3.81
CA TYR A 591 -37.27 14.07 3.12
C TYR A 591 -36.47 14.96 4.08
N ASP A 592 -35.29 15.40 3.67
CA ASP A 592 -34.48 16.37 4.38
C ASP A 592 -34.83 17.79 3.90
N SER A 593 -35.47 18.56 4.79
CA SER A 593 -35.92 19.92 4.54
C SER A 593 -34.81 20.92 4.19
N ILE A 594 -33.58 20.66 4.65
CA ILE A 594 -32.41 21.52 4.44
C ILE A 594 -31.72 21.14 3.13
N ALA A 595 -31.46 19.84 2.92
CA ALA A 595 -30.81 19.36 1.70
C ALA A 595 -31.73 19.41 0.47
N ASP A 596 -33.05 19.50 0.67
CA ASP A 596 -34.06 19.45 -0.39
C ASP A 596 -34.01 18.15 -1.20
N ASP A 597 -33.75 17.04 -0.50
CA ASP A 597 -33.59 15.72 -1.09
C ASP A 597 -34.15 14.63 -0.16
N ILE A 598 -34.32 13.42 -0.71
CA ILE A 598 -34.94 12.28 -0.06
C ILE A 598 -33.90 11.21 0.19
N TYR A 599 -33.78 10.82 1.45
CA TYR A 599 -32.83 9.84 1.92
C TYR A 599 -33.52 8.58 2.40
N CYS A 600 -32.79 7.49 2.38
CA CYS A 600 -33.20 6.23 2.96
C CYS A 600 -32.03 5.57 3.68
N TRP A 601 -32.34 4.67 4.60
CA TRP A 601 -31.35 3.83 5.25
C TRP A 601 -31.16 2.54 4.46
N VAL A 602 -29.90 2.12 4.35
CA VAL A 602 -29.50 0.84 3.76
C VAL A 602 -28.55 0.12 4.72
N SER A 603 -28.54 -1.20 4.66
CA SER A 603 -27.56 -2.04 5.35
C SER A 603 -26.45 -2.41 4.36
N PRO A 604 -25.24 -1.86 4.50
CA PRO A 604 -24.12 -2.21 3.64
C PRO A 604 -23.37 -3.43 4.19
N THR A 605 -22.81 -4.22 3.27
CA THR A 605 -21.78 -5.20 3.61
C THR A 605 -20.52 -4.96 2.78
N PHE A 606 -19.37 -5.40 3.29
CA PHE A 606 -18.07 -5.09 2.69
C PHE A 606 -17.26 -6.35 2.36
N GLY A 607 -16.68 -6.34 1.16
CA GLY A 607 -15.73 -7.34 0.71
C GLY A 607 -16.33 -8.74 0.53
N PRO A 608 -15.50 -9.74 0.21
CA PRO A 608 -15.96 -11.10 -0.08
C PRO A 608 -16.52 -11.82 1.16
N HIS A 609 -16.05 -11.45 2.36
CA HIS A 609 -16.56 -12.01 3.61
C HIS A 609 -17.86 -11.34 4.11
N LEU A 610 -18.44 -10.43 3.31
CA LEU A 610 -19.71 -9.75 3.61
C LEU A 610 -19.75 -9.13 5.02
N TRP A 611 -18.67 -8.46 5.42
CA TRP A 611 -18.62 -7.84 6.74
C TRP A 611 -19.73 -6.80 6.88
N GLN A 612 -20.62 -7.02 7.84
CA GLN A 612 -21.73 -6.11 8.07
C GLN A 612 -21.20 -4.74 8.52
N LEU A 613 -21.58 -3.68 7.80
CA LEU A 613 -21.26 -2.31 8.16
C LEU A 613 -22.45 -1.66 8.88
N PRO A 614 -22.22 -0.56 9.63
CA PRO A 614 -23.31 0.22 10.20
C PRO A 614 -24.31 0.71 9.15
N LEU A 615 -25.54 0.98 9.57
CA LEU A 615 -26.57 1.54 8.70
C LEU A 615 -26.07 2.84 8.06
N HIS A 616 -26.24 2.93 6.75
CA HIS A 616 -25.79 4.07 5.97
C HIS A 616 -26.99 4.80 5.37
N GLN A 617 -26.96 6.13 5.44
CA GLN A 617 -27.95 6.98 4.78
C GLN A 617 -27.49 7.29 3.35
N CYS A 618 -28.36 7.11 2.37
CA CYS A 618 -28.07 7.47 0.99
C CYS A 618 -29.31 8.04 0.27
N PRO A 619 -29.12 8.83 -0.81
CA PRO A 619 -30.23 9.33 -1.60
C PRO A 619 -31.07 8.18 -2.16
N LEU A 620 -32.39 8.27 -2.00
CA LEU A 620 -33.31 7.28 -2.51
C LEU A 620 -33.30 7.31 -4.04
N LYS A 621 -33.04 6.17 -4.69
CA LYS A 621 -32.91 6.08 -6.16
C LYS A 621 -34.23 5.93 -6.92
N SER A 622 -35.26 5.36 -6.29
CA SER A 622 -36.53 5.06 -6.96
C SER A 622 -37.40 6.31 -7.15
N LYS A 623 -37.58 6.76 -8.40
CA LYS A 623 -38.37 7.96 -8.74
C LYS A 623 -39.79 7.94 -8.14
N LYS A 624 -40.51 6.82 -8.26
CA LYS A 624 -41.87 6.66 -7.71
C LYS A 624 -41.90 6.81 -6.19
N HIS A 625 -40.99 6.12 -5.49
CA HIS A 625 -40.92 6.21 -4.03
C HIS A 625 -40.47 7.60 -3.56
N ARG A 626 -39.58 8.26 -4.29
CA ARG A 626 -39.19 9.66 -4.02
C ARG A 626 -40.42 10.57 -4.06
N VAL A 627 -41.23 10.49 -5.11
CA VAL A 627 -42.47 11.29 -5.21
C VAL A 627 -43.42 11.00 -4.04
N ALA A 628 -43.61 9.74 -3.67
CA ALA A 628 -44.47 9.37 -2.55
C ALA A 628 -43.98 9.92 -1.20
N VAL A 629 -42.68 9.83 -0.94
CA VAL A 629 -42.06 10.37 0.28
C VAL A 629 -42.13 11.90 0.30
N PHE A 630 -41.92 12.55 -0.85
CA PHE A 630 -42.08 14.00 -1.00
C PHE A 630 -43.52 14.44 -0.71
N ALA A 631 -44.51 13.78 -1.29
CA ALA A 631 -45.93 14.06 -1.07
C ALA A 631 -46.30 13.94 0.41
N CYS A 632 -45.83 12.87 1.06
CA CYS A 632 -46.01 12.66 2.49
C CYS A 632 -45.36 13.77 3.31
N ALA A 633 -44.12 14.14 2.98
CA ALA A 633 -43.39 15.22 3.66
C ALA A 633 -44.04 16.59 3.45
N PHE A 634 -44.62 16.84 2.28
CA PHE A 634 -45.34 18.07 1.97
C PHE A 634 -46.57 18.22 2.86
N LEU A 635 -47.43 17.19 2.88
CA LEU A 635 -48.64 17.20 3.70
C LEU A 635 -48.35 17.25 5.20
N GLN A 636 -47.23 16.68 5.66
CA GLN A 636 -46.78 16.78 7.05
C GLN A 636 -46.18 18.16 7.40
N GLY A 637 -46.00 19.04 6.41
CA GLY A 637 -45.36 20.35 6.57
C GLY A 637 -43.85 20.30 6.83
N LYS A 638 -43.19 19.23 6.38
CA LYS A 638 -41.72 19.12 6.35
C LYS A 638 -41.11 19.80 5.11
N VAL A 639 -41.90 19.97 4.05
CA VAL A 639 -41.48 20.76 2.86
C VAL A 639 -41.75 22.24 3.09
N LEU A 640 -42.99 22.58 3.49
CA LEU A 640 -43.46 23.94 3.78
C LEU A 640 -44.02 24.01 5.21
N PRO A 641 -43.43 24.79 6.13
CA PRO A 641 -43.82 24.85 7.54
C PRO A 641 -45.29 25.21 7.78
N SER A 642 -45.87 26.09 6.98
CA SER A 642 -47.26 26.53 7.18
C SER A 642 -48.28 25.40 7.03
N MET A 643 -47.95 24.33 6.29
CA MET A 643 -48.77 23.12 6.22
C MET A 643 -48.93 22.42 7.57
N LYS A 644 -47.95 22.54 8.49
CA LYS A 644 -48.02 21.89 9.82
C LYS A 644 -49.26 22.33 10.61
N MET A 645 -49.70 23.58 10.43
CA MET A 645 -50.89 24.12 11.09
C MET A 645 -52.18 23.43 10.65
N LEU A 646 -52.16 22.81 9.46
CA LEU A 646 -53.30 22.18 8.84
C LEU A 646 -53.35 20.66 9.01
N ASN A 647 -52.30 20.04 9.58
CA ASN A 647 -52.20 18.58 9.73
C ASN A 647 -53.40 17.95 10.42
N GLN A 648 -53.99 18.63 11.41
CA GLN A 648 -55.15 18.13 12.16
C GLN A 648 -56.46 18.06 11.36
N TYR A 649 -56.53 18.76 10.22
CA TYR A 649 -57.70 18.81 9.35
C TYR A 649 -57.60 17.88 8.14
N LEU A 650 -56.51 17.12 8.04
CA LEU A 650 -56.34 16.11 7.00
C LEU A 650 -57.36 14.98 7.19
N ALA A 651 -57.91 14.52 6.09
CA ALA A 651 -58.92 13.47 6.08
C ALA A 651 -58.32 12.05 6.05
N ALA A 652 -56.99 11.92 6.04
CA ALA A 652 -56.24 10.67 6.13
C ALA A 652 -54.81 10.95 6.60
N ASP A 653 -54.14 9.96 7.19
CA ASP A 653 -52.72 10.06 7.55
C ASP A 653 -51.86 10.14 6.27
N PRO A 654 -51.00 11.17 6.11
CA PRO A 654 -50.05 11.27 5.00
C PRO A 654 -49.17 10.04 4.80
N SER A 655 -48.90 9.26 5.85
CA SER A 655 -48.06 8.06 5.80
C SER A 655 -48.62 6.98 4.85
N THR A 656 -49.92 7.04 4.55
CA THR A 656 -50.57 6.18 3.54
C THR A 656 -50.00 6.34 2.13
N LEU A 657 -49.41 7.50 1.81
CA LEU A 657 -48.76 7.76 0.52
C LEU A 657 -47.54 6.87 0.28
N VAL A 658 -46.77 6.57 1.33
CA VAL A 658 -45.49 5.84 1.23
C VAL A 658 -45.70 4.31 1.21
N VAL A 659 -46.74 3.82 1.88
CA VAL A 659 -47.03 2.37 2.01
C VAL A 659 -47.78 1.83 0.79
N SER A 660 -48.45 2.69 0.02
CA SER A 660 -49.48 2.25 -0.94
C SER A 660 -48.97 1.90 -2.34
N SER A 661 -48.26 0.77 -2.46
CA SER A 661 -48.15 0.09 -3.76
C SER A 661 -49.50 -0.58 -4.09
N GLY A 662 -50.51 0.22 -4.48
CA GLY A 662 -51.87 -0.24 -4.82
C GLY A 662 -53.04 0.44 -4.07
N SER A 663 -52.92 1.71 -3.66
CA SER A 663 -54.05 2.41 -3.01
C SER A 663 -55.27 2.51 -3.94
N VAL A 664 -56.46 2.18 -3.43
CA VAL A 664 -57.76 2.41 -4.11
C VAL A 664 -58.28 3.82 -3.83
N GLN A 665 -57.66 4.57 -2.90
CA GLN A 665 -58.14 5.90 -2.54
C GLN A 665 -57.83 6.91 -3.65
N LYS A 666 -58.88 7.46 -4.26
CA LYS A 666 -58.79 8.45 -5.35
C LYS A 666 -57.85 9.63 -5.02
N ARG A 667 -57.85 10.12 -3.76
CA ARG A 667 -56.97 11.22 -3.31
C ARG A 667 -55.47 10.90 -3.36
N VAL A 668 -55.12 9.64 -3.06
CA VAL A 668 -53.73 9.16 -3.08
C VAL A 668 -53.26 9.06 -4.53
N ILE A 669 -54.07 8.44 -5.39
CA ILE A 669 -53.77 8.28 -6.81
C ILE A 669 -53.64 9.64 -7.49
N GLN A 670 -54.59 10.55 -7.26
CA GLN A 670 -54.59 11.88 -7.89
C GLN A 670 -53.36 12.71 -7.52
N LEU A 671 -53.01 12.77 -6.24
CA LEU A 671 -51.85 13.54 -5.79
C LEU A 671 -50.52 12.94 -6.29
N LEU A 672 -50.36 11.62 -6.18
CA LEU A 672 -49.14 10.95 -6.67
C LEU A 672 -49.01 11.09 -8.19
N HIS A 673 -50.10 10.89 -8.95
CA HIS A 673 -50.06 11.05 -10.40
C HIS A 673 -49.65 12.47 -10.79
N ALA A 674 -50.26 13.51 -10.19
CA ALA A 674 -49.91 14.89 -10.52
C ALA A 674 -48.43 15.21 -10.21
N LEU A 675 -47.89 14.70 -9.10
CA LEU A 675 -46.49 14.87 -8.78
C LEU A 675 -45.57 14.05 -9.70
N GLU A 676 -45.95 12.82 -10.06
CA GLU A 676 -45.18 11.95 -10.96
C GLU A 676 -45.11 12.52 -12.39
N THR A 677 -46.22 13.04 -12.92
CA THR A 677 -46.28 13.64 -14.28
C THR A 677 -45.23 14.73 -14.46
N MET A 678 -45.04 15.57 -13.43
CA MET A 678 -44.06 16.65 -13.45
C MET A 678 -42.75 16.29 -12.72
N SER A 679 -42.60 15.04 -12.31
CA SER A 679 -41.42 14.51 -11.59
C SER A 679 -41.01 15.36 -10.37
N ILE A 680 -42.01 15.81 -9.60
CA ILE A 680 -41.84 16.66 -8.42
C ILE A 680 -41.48 15.80 -7.22
N ASP A 681 -40.23 15.88 -6.79
CA ASP A 681 -39.68 15.18 -5.63
C ASP A 681 -38.81 16.08 -4.73
N SER A 682 -38.81 17.39 -5.00
CA SER A 682 -38.09 18.41 -4.24
C SER A 682 -38.87 19.73 -4.21
N ARG A 683 -38.60 20.57 -3.21
CA ARG A 683 -39.13 21.93 -3.11
C ARG A 683 -38.66 22.79 -4.29
N SER A 684 -37.40 22.65 -4.71
CA SER A 684 -36.86 23.34 -5.88
C SER A 684 -37.65 23.06 -7.16
N LYS A 685 -38.03 21.81 -7.43
CA LYS A 685 -38.90 21.47 -8.58
C LYS A 685 -40.33 21.97 -8.42
N LEU A 686 -40.86 21.89 -7.19
CA LEU A 686 -42.18 22.45 -6.89
C LEU A 686 -42.21 23.97 -7.18
N ARG A 687 -41.16 24.70 -6.77
CA ARG A 687 -40.98 26.13 -7.02
C ARG A 687 -41.02 26.46 -8.51
N SER A 688 -40.21 25.76 -9.32
CA SER A 688 -40.16 26.03 -10.78
C SER A 688 -41.50 25.82 -11.47
N ILE A 689 -42.35 24.94 -10.95
CA ILE A 689 -43.68 24.69 -11.52
C ILE A 689 -44.67 25.74 -11.05
N TRP A 690 -44.64 26.12 -9.76
CA TRP A 690 -45.52 27.16 -9.22
C TRP A 690 -45.21 28.58 -9.75
N GLU A 691 -44.02 28.81 -10.30
CA GLU A 691 -43.71 30.04 -11.05
C GLU A 691 -44.48 30.13 -12.37
N VAL A 692 -44.74 28.99 -13.02
CA VAL A 692 -45.46 28.92 -14.31
C VAL A 692 -46.96 28.71 -14.11
N GLN A 693 -47.33 27.83 -13.17
CA GLN A 693 -48.70 27.44 -12.87
C GLN A 693 -48.96 27.57 -11.37
N THR A 694 -49.48 28.75 -10.97
CA THR A 694 -49.62 29.13 -9.56
C THR A 694 -50.60 28.27 -8.76
N ASP A 695 -51.51 27.58 -9.43
CA ASP A 695 -52.56 26.75 -8.81
C ASP A 695 -52.35 25.24 -9.05
N TYR A 696 -51.18 24.86 -9.58
CA TYR A 696 -50.82 23.45 -9.78
C TYR A 696 -50.78 22.71 -8.43
N LEU A 697 -51.36 21.51 -8.36
CA LEU A 697 -51.61 20.69 -7.16
C LEU A 697 -52.69 21.22 -6.19
N PHE A 698 -53.28 22.39 -6.42
CA PHE A 698 -54.23 22.96 -5.46
C PHE A 698 -55.43 22.02 -5.23
N GLN A 699 -56.06 21.53 -6.31
CA GLN A 699 -57.23 20.65 -6.22
C GLN A 699 -56.88 19.29 -5.60
N GLU A 700 -55.71 18.75 -5.93
CA GLU A 700 -55.19 17.50 -5.39
C GLU A 700 -54.92 17.61 -3.89
N ILE A 701 -54.36 18.74 -3.42
CA ILE A 701 -54.10 18.99 -2.00
C ILE A 701 -55.43 19.26 -1.26
N VAL A 702 -56.37 20.02 -1.83
CA VAL A 702 -57.72 20.23 -1.26
C VAL A 702 -58.44 18.90 -1.01
N ALA A 703 -58.26 17.91 -1.90
CA ALA A 703 -58.86 16.58 -1.75
C ALA A 703 -58.37 15.81 -0.50
N TRP A 704 -57.24 16.21 0.08
CA TRP A 704 -56.71 15.65 1.33
C TRP A 704 -57.31 16.27 2.60
N PHE A 705 -58.08 17.35 2.47
CA PHE A 705 -58.76 18.01 3.60
C PHE A 705 -60.19 17.53 3.81
N GLN A 706 -60.60 17.45 5.07
CA GLN A 706 -62.01 17.23 5.44
C GLN A 706 -62.88 18.33 4.84
N LYS A 707 -64.08 17.98 4.33
CA LYS A 707 -64.93 18.90 3.55
C LYS A 707 -65.16 20.25 4.25
N SER A 708 -65.35 20.24 5.57
CA SER A 708 -65.62 21.43 6.39
C SER A 708 -64.42 22.38 6.56
N TYR A 709 -63.20 21.94 6.22
CA TYR A 709 -61.96 22.68 6.48
C TYR A 709 -61.19 23.03 5.20
N ARG A 710 -61.76 22.78 4.01
CA ARG A 710 -61.11 23.09 2.73
C ARG A 710 -60.80 24.58 2.54
N LEU A 711 -61.66 25.46 3.05
CA LEU A 711 -61.46 26.92 3.02
C LEU A 711 -60.24 27.39 3.84
N HIS A 712 -59.76 26.57 4.78
CA HIS A 712 -58.54 26.89 5.55
C HIS A 712 -57.27 26.71 4.72
N LEU A 713 -57.29 25.86 3.68
CA LEU A 713 -56.17 25.76 2.75
C LEU A 713 -56.13 26.98 1.83
N GLU A 714 -57.28 27.46 1.36
CA GLU A 714 -57.40 28.67 0.53
C GLU A 714 -56.80 29.90 1.23
N SER A 715 -57.08 30.06 2.53
CA SER A 715 -56.59 31.21 3.30
C SER A 715 -55.06 31.22 3.48
N ILE A 716 -54.40 30.06 3.45
CA ILE A 716 -52.94 29.95 3.58
C ILE A 716 -52.22 29.68 2.25
N TRP A 717 -52.94 29.48 1.14
CA TRP A 717 -52.35 29.14 -0.15
C TRP A 717 -51.33 30.19 -0.63
N ALA A 718 -51.65 31.48 -0.44
CA ALA A 718 -50.72 32.57 -0.74
C ALA A 718 -49.44 32.49 0.10
N VAL A 719 -49.54 32.07 1.37
CA VAL A 719 -48.39 31.90 2.28
C VAL A 719 -47.54 30.70 1.84
N LEU A 720 -48.16 29.58 1.47
CA LEU A 720 -47.43 28.40 0.96
C LEU A 720 -46.63 28.74 -0.30
N LYS A 721 -47.20 29.55 -1.20
CA LYS A 721 -46.48 30.04 -2.38
C LYS A 721 -45.27 30.88 -1.99
N GLN A 722 -45.40 31.78 -1.03
CA GLN A 722 -44.26 32.56 -0.52
C GLN A 722 -43.20 31.66 0.14
N GLU A 723 -43.61 30.65 0.92
CA GLU A 723 -42.67 29.70 1.54
C GLU A 723 -41.91 28.85 0.52
N ALA A 724 -42.57 28.44 -0.58
CA ALA A 724 -41.93 27.66 -1.63
C ALA A 724 -40.80 28.43 -2.34
N GLN A 725 -40.88 29.76 -2.37
CA GLN A 725 -39.84 30.64 -2.92
C GLN A 725 -38.60 30.75 -2.03
N LEU A 726 -38.70 30.36 -0.75
CA LEU A 726 -37.59 30.40 0.20
C LEU A 726 -36.79 29.09 0.18
N ASP A 727 -35.49 29.21 0.41
CA ASP A 727 -34.61 28.05 0.55
C ASP A 727 -34.73 27.41 1.93
N GLY A 728 -34.39 26.13 2.05
CA GLY A 728 -34.57 25.37 3.30
C GLY A 728 -33.85 25.98 4.50
N LYS A 729 -32.69 26.61 4.28
CA LYS A 729 -31.94 27.28 5.35
C LYS A 729 -32.65 28.51 5.91
N THR A 730 -33.34 29.29 5.07
CA THR A 730 -34.09 30.49 5.51
C THR A 730 -35.43 30.09 6.10
N LEU A 731 -36.12 29.13 5.46
CA LEU A 731 -37.43 28.64 5.84
C LEU A 731 -37.44 27.91 7.20
N PHE A 732 -36.39 27.13 7.50
CA PHE A 732 -36.28 26.36 8.75
C PHE A 732 -35.25 26.92 9.76
N ALA A 733 -34.80 28.18 9.60
CA ALA A 733 -33.78 28.80 10.45
C ALA A 733 -34.13 28.82 11.96
N LYS A 734 -35.42 28.95 12.31
CA LYS A 734 -35.91 29.06 13.70
C LYS A 734 -35.87 27.73 14.47
N GLU A 735 -35.99 26.57 13.80
CA GLU A 735 -35.92 25.26 14.46
C GLU A 735 -34.48 24.94 14.95
N LYS A 736 -33.46 25.55 14.34
CA LYS A 736 -32.04 25.40 14.73
C LYS A 736 -31.72 25.96 16.12
N ARG A 737 -32.44 27.00 16.58
CA ARG A 737 -32.29 27.60 17.92
C ARG A 737 -32.96 26.78 19.03
N LYS A 738 -33.95 25.94 18.70
CA LYS A 738 -34.69 25.09 19.65
C LYS A 738 -34.08 23.70 19.86
N LYS A 739 -33.30 23.19 18.90
CA LYS A 739 -32.54 21.91 19.03
C LYS A 739 -31.13 22.08 19.64
N ARG A 740 -30.67 23.32 19.86
CA ARG A 740 -29.36 23.67 20.46
C ARG A 740 -29.44 24.15 21.91
N LYS A 741 -30.66 24.40 22.39
CA LYS A 741 -30.99 24.46 23.82
C LYS A 741 -31.55 23.10 24.20
#